data_AF-A0A8J4WJN3-F1
#
_entry.id   AF-A0A8J4WJN3-F1
#
_cell.length_a   1.000
_cell.length_b   1.000
_cell.length_c   1.000
_cell.angle_alpha   90.00
_cell.angle_beta   90.00
_cell.angle_gamma   90.00
#
_symmetry.space_group_name_H-M   'P 1'
#
loop_
_entity.id
_entity.type
_entity.pdbx_description
1 polymer ?
#
loop_
_entity_poly.entity_id
_entity_poly.type
_entity_poly.pdbx_seq_one_letter_code
_entity_poly.pdbx_strand_id
1 'polypeptide(L)'
;MKAETAARTRPATRSDKNLLWRDIIKNRWLYIMLIPGVLYFVIFKYIPMYGITMAFQDYTPYKGILGSDWVGFKHFQRFFGEPQFWTLFRNTFLLAIYNMVFFFPLPIVLALMMNEVRRERFKRFVQTLVYVPHFVSWVVVVGVFYMLFTTEGGAINELLYNLTGQKVAFLLEPGWFRTMIVGQSIWKEVGWGTIIFLAALSGVDTQLYEAARMDGANRWRQTWHITLPAIRSTIIILLILRLGNFMDTGFEQIFLMLTPTNRDVGEVFDTYVYTKGLTQAQYSYSAAVGLFKSVVGLALVLGVNIKMQQDKTWGNRIFDILNHGFLLLIGIVTVIPFIYILAVSFTSPHEVAKGGFILFPKEFSLAAYRYIFSTDTLIRSLGVSIYITVIGTLLNLLFTSLMAYPLSRRYLRGRQPILLGVLFTMLFSGGMIPTYFVVKSLHLTDTLWSLMLPTAISAFNLIVLKNFFQAIPDELEDAAKIDGCNDVGVLFRIVLPLSMPAMATFSLFYAVAHWNSFFNAVIYINDSEKWPVQVWLREIVILAQSRIGDTSIEETEIQPLTIRMAVIVFSTIPIMLVYPFLQKHFAKGVMLGSVKGCGSDQGQAAEGGVQNVSIAIAQVGDVPSKGNEVQQKIEAYTNTKLDIQWIPASAYNDKINVMIASSDMPKIVKVQYNPTVTSAMRNDVFWEVGPLLKDYKNLSAQNERFFDNIKVEGKIYGVPVFSDIARATVIYRKDWFDKLNLKVPTTPDEWYETIKTLATSDPDGDGQDNTFGLMLFKKYNEDQYSFTTRLGVSFGAPNKWKVEDDGSFTPEFMTPEYMQVLDLLKRLYSEKLLNQDFAVFDSTEAEKKYDTGVVGMRIGVAQNGKSQQERLSKNDPDGVVDIAGLLGVSGDRIAGQTGNSGILAFPKATVKSEEELKNLLSFLDKLMDPEMATLLMRGIEDKHYKKAGEDQVEMSDFDAFQREVKPYRDNLPYVEGYNVPKLKDTELGEKGTELAKELAEHAVPNPALTLYSATYGDRGADLDQMIADAQTKYIMGKIDENGWKQEIENWGNAGGTKIREEYAEDYKKQAK
;
A
#
# COMPACT_ATOMS: atom_id res chain seq x y z
N MET A 1 44.12 20.46 43.62
CA MET A 1 44.44 21.90 43.44
C MET A 1 44.32 22.20 41.95
N LYS A 2 43.43 23.16 41.63
CA LYS A 2 43.14 23.83 40.34
C LYS A 2 44.02 23.49 39.13
N ALA A 3 43.40 23.18 37.98
CA ALA A 3 43.22 24.16 36.89
C ALA A 3 42.60 23.52 35.62
N GLU A 4 41.76 24.33 34.98
CA GLU A 4 41.07 24.24 33.68
C GLU A 4 41.93 23.59 32.56
N THR A 5 41.42 22.96 31.50
CA THR A 5 40.51 23.52 30.49
C THR A 5 40.18 22.45 29.42
N ALA A 6 39.01 22.61 28.78
CA ALA A 6 38.70 22.25 27.39
C ALA A 6 38.34 20.79 27.04
N ALA A 7 37.07 20.65 26.64
CA ALA A 7 36.61 19.68 25.67
C ALA A 7 37.64 19.46 24.55
N ARG A 8 38.14 18.23 24.45
CA ARG A 8 38.70 17.70 23.20
C ARG A 8 37.73 16.65 22.70
N THR A 9 36.79 17.11 21.89
CA THR A 9 36.39 16.39 20.68
C THR A 9 37.66 15.77 20.08
N ARG A 10 37.83 14.44 20.18
CA ARG A 10 38.64 13.77 19.18
C ARG A 10 37.80 13.80 17.89
N PRO A 11 38.42 14.28 16.81
CA PRO A 11 37.72 14.76 15.65
C PRO A 11 36.97 13.62 14.99
N ALA A 12 35.91 13.96 14.23
CA ALA A 12 35.66 13.28 12.98
C ALA A 12 37.01 13.20 12.27
N THR A 13 37.71 12.06 12.40
CA THR A 13 38.99 11.86 11.75
C THR A 13 38.73 12.11 10.28
N ARG A 14 39.68 12.80 9.62
CA ARG A 14 39.65 13.13 8.19
C ARG A 14 39.43 11.87 7.35
N SER A 15 38.20 11.38 7.26
CA SER A 15 37.80 10.28 6.40
C SER A 15 36.28 10.14 6.21
N ASP A 16 35.38 10.78 6.96
CA ASP A 16 33.93 10.64 6.64
C ASP A 16 33.54 11.34 5.34
N LYS A 17 34.12 12.52 5.08
CA LYS A 17 34.08 13.12 3.75
C LYS A 17 34.78 12.23 2.74
N ASN A 18 35.93 11.61 3.06
CA ASN A 18 36.62 10.73 2.11
C ASN A 18 35.83 9.43 1.83
N LEU A 19 35.03 8.92 2.77
CA LEU A 19 34.14 7.77 2.62
C LEU A 19 32.90 8.12 1.79
N LEU A 20 32.27 9.28 2.05
CA LEU A 20 31.20 9.83 1.22
C LEU A 20 31.69 10.11 -0.21
N TRP A 21 32.84 10.77 -0.36
CA TRP A 21 33.45 11.05 -1.65
C TRP A 21 33.88 9.76 -2.36
N ARG A 22 34.42 8.76 -1.65
CA ARG A 22 34.73 7.44 -2.22
C ARG A 22 33.48 6.71 -2.71
N ASP A 23 32.39 6.76 -1.96
CA ASP A 23 31.11 6.15 -2.38
C ASP A 23 30.48 6.88 -3.57
N ILE A 24 30.58 8.21 -3.60
CA ILE A 24 30.13 9.02 -4.74
C ILE A 24 30.99 8.72 -5.98
N ILE A 25 32.30 8.60 -5.83
CA ILE A 25 33.22 8.24 -6.92
C ILE A 25 32.95 6.81 -7.40
N LYS A 26 32.72 5.86 -6.49
CA LYS A 26 32.37 4.47 -6.81
C LYS A 26 31.08 4.39 -7.62
N ASN A 27 30.07 5.18 -7.24
CA ASN A 27 28.75 5.21 -7.90
C ASN A 27 28.60 6.40 -8.86
N ARG A 28 29.70 6.97 -9.38
CA ARG A 28 29.70 8.22 -10.15
C ARG A 28 28.75 8.19 -11.34
N TRP A 29 28.64 7.05 -12.01
CA TRP A 29 27.77 6.87 -13.17
C TRP A 29 26.29 6.95 -12.80
N LEU A 30 25.90 6.41 -11.63
CA LEU A 30 24.54 6.52 -11.12
C LEU A 30 24.18 7.98 -10.80
N TYR A 31 25.10 8.72 -10.17
CA TYR A 31 24.89 10.14 -9.90
C TYR A 31 24.86 10.99 -11.17
N ILE A 32 25.73 10.72 -12.15
CA ILE A 32 25.73 11.42 -13.44
C ILE A 32 24.40 11.22 -14.18
N MET A 33 23.87 9.99 -14.20
CA MET A 33 22.56 9.71 -14.82
C MET A 33 21.40 10.38 -14.08
N LEU A 34 21.54 10.62 -12.78
CA LEU A 34 20.52 11.27 -11.95
C LEU A 34 20.46 12.79 -12.15
N ILE A 35 21.56 13.43 -12.56
CA ILE A 35 21.66 14.90 -12.72
C ILE A 35 20.59 15.48 -13.65
N PRO A 36 20.37 14.99 -14.89
CA PRO A 36 19.35 15.53 -15.78
C PRO A 36 17.95 15.52 -15.17
N GLY A 37 17.61 14.44 -14.45
CA GLY A 37 16.31 14.29 -13.79
C GLY A 37 16.16 15.24 -12.61
N VAL A 38 17.17 15.35 -11.74
CA VAL A 38 17.14 16.30 -10.62
C VAL A 38 17.07 17.74 -11.11
N LEU A 39 17.86 18.11 -12.12
CA LEU A 39 17.81 19.45 -12.72
C LEU A 39 16.42 19.74 -13.29
N TYR A 40 15.79 18.77 -13.95
CA TYR A 40 14.42 18.91 -14.42
C TYR A 40 13.46 19.25 -13.27
N PHE A 41 13.47 18.49 -12.17
CA PHE A 41 12.59 18.75 -11.02
C PHE A 41 12.89 20.10 -10.38
N VAL A 42 14.17 20.47 -10.20
CA VAL A 42 14.56 21.76 -9.65
C VAL A 42 14.02 22.90 -10.51
N ILE A 43 14.27 22.87 -11.82
CA ILE A 43 13.92 23.95 -12.75
C ILE A 43 12.42 24.03 -12.99
N PHE A 44 11.76 22.92 -13.33
CA PHE A 44 10.37 22.96 -13.80
C PHE A 44 9.33 22.61 -12.73
N LYS A 45 9.74 22.17 -11.53
CA LYS A 45 8.80 21.88 -10.42
C LYS A 45 9.05 22.76 -9.20
N TYR A 46 10.28 22.80 -8.68
CA TYR A 46 10.59 23.52 -7.43
C TYR A 46 10.77 25.03 -7.60
N ILE A 47 11.42 25.52 -8.67
CA ILE A 47 11.51 26.97 -8.92
C ILE A 47 10.13 27.61 -9.09
N PRO A 48 9.17 27.01 -9.83
CA PRO A 48 7.79 27.49 -9.84
C PRO A 48 7.14 27.54 -8.44
N MET A 49 7.41 26.56 -7.57
CA MET A 49 6.91 26.58 -6.19
C MET A 49 7.49 27.75 -5.39
N TYR A 50 8.75 28.12 -5.62
CA TYR A 50 9.31 29.34 -5.04
C TYR A 50 8.57 30.60 -5.52
N GLY A 51 8.11 30.61 -6.77
CA GLY A 51 7.29 31.70 -7.33
C GLY A 51 5.91 31.89 -6.68
N ILE A 52 5.46 30.96 -5.85
CA ILE A 52 4.25 31.13 -5.02
C ILE A 52 4.39 32.35 -4.08
N THR A 53 5.61 32.73 -3.71
CA THR A 53 5.89 33.93 -2.91
C THR A 53 5.29 35.21 -3.51
N MET A 54 5.05 35.26 -4.83
CA MET A 54 4.32 36.37 -5.48
C MET A 54 2.93 36.61 -4.90
N ALA A 55 2.29 35.60 -4.29
CA ALA A 55 1.01 35.74 -3.59
C ALA A 55 1.06 36.74 -2.42
N PHE A 56 2.25 37.02 -1.88
CA PHE A 56 2.49 37.90 -0.74
C PHE A 56 3.18 39.22 -1.12
N GLN A 57 3.36 39.48 -2.43
CA GLN A 57 4.08 40.63 -2.95
C GLN A 57 3.20 41.41 -3.93
N ASP A 58 3.45 42.71 -4.10
CA ASP A 58 2.97 43.46 -5.27
C ASP A 58 3.97 43.25 -6.42
N TYR A 59 3.87 42.06 -7.04
CA TYR A 59 4.82 41.59 -8.03
C TYR A 59 4.72 42.38 -9.33
N THR A 60 5.88 42.83 -9.83
CA THR A 60 6.00 43.37 -11.18
C THR A 60 7.08 42.59 -11.94
N PRO A 61 6.82 42.17 -13.20
CA PRO A 61 7.80 41.42 -13.98
C PRO A 61 9.16 42.12 -14.12
N TYR A 62 9.18 43.46 -14.11
CA TYR A 62 10.40 44.25 -14.22
C TYR A 62 11.30 44.17 -12.97
N LYS A 63 10.73 44.21 -11.76
CA LYS A 63 11.50 44.12 -10.51
C LYS A 63 11.88 42.66 -10.13
N GLY A 64 11.17 41.69 -10.69
CA GLY A 64 11.32 40.27 -10.33
C GLY A 64 10.83 39.96 -8.90
N ILE A 65 10.95 38.70 -8.48
CA ILE A 65 10.42 38.23 -7.18
C ILE A 65 11.20 38.85 -6.01
N LEU A 66 12.52 38.93 -6.11
CA LEU A 66 13.37 39.46 -5.02
C LEU A 66 13.28 40.99 -4.87
N GLY A 67 12.92 41.71 -5.94
CA GLY A 67 12.82 43.17 -5.93
C GLY A 67 11.40 43.71 -5.76
N SER A 68 10.38 42.86 -5.74
CA SER A 68 8.98 43.28 -5.59
C SER A 68 8.60 43.47 -4.12
N ASP A 69 7.79 44.48 -3.84
CA ASP A 69 7.47 44.91 -2.48
C ASP A 69 6.58 43.86 -1.77
N TRP A 70 6.96 43.48 -0.56
CA TRP A 70 6.19 42.51 0.25
C TRP A 70 4.97 43.19 0.87
N VAL A 71 3.78 42.64 0.62
CA VAL A 71 2.49 43.19 1.05
C VAL A 71 1.70 42.24 1.94
N GLY A 72 2.31 41.14 2.38
CA GLY A 72 1.70 40.16 3.28
C GLY A 72 0.42 39.56 2.71
N PHE A 73 -0.68 39.58 3.48
CA PHE A 73 -1.94 38.94 3.09
C PHE A 73 -2.89 39.83 2.27
N LYS A 74 -2.45 40.97 1.75
CA LYS A 74 -3.27 41.93 0.98
C LYS A 74 -4.10 41.25 -0.13
N HIS A 75 -3.47 40.38 -0.91
CA HIS A 75 -4.14 39.68 -2.03
C HIS A 75 -5.15 38.65 -1.55
N PHE A 76 -4.90 37.98 -0.42
CA PHE A 76 -5.85 37.06 0.20
C PHE A 76 -7.05 37.80 0.80
N GLN A 77 -6.83 38.92 1.48
CA GLN A 77 -7.91 39.76 2.00
C GLN A 77 -8.82 40.27 0.88
N ARG A 78 -8.22 40.72 -0.24
CA ARG A 78 -8.97 41.08 -1.44
C ARG A 78 -9.74 39.89 -2.00
N PHE A 79 -9.09 38.74 -2.12
CA PHE A 79 -9.70 37.53 -2.68
C PHE A 79 -10.91 37.06 -1.86
N PHE A 80 -10.76 36.89 -0.54
CA PHE A 80 -11.85 36.46 0.35
C PHE A 80 -12.94 37.53 0.52
N GLY A 81 -12.61 38.81 0.30
CA GLY A 81 -13.57 39.92 0.32
C GLY A 81 -14.34 40.12 -0.98
N GLU A 82 -13.91 39.55 -2.10
CA GLU A 82 -14.61 39.67 -3.39
C GLU A 82 -15.84 38.73 -3.42
N PRO A 83 -17.04 39.21 -3.81
CA PRO A 83 -18.24 38.38 -3.93
C PRO A 83 -18.07 37.16 -4.84
N GLN A 84 -17.19 37.27 -5.84
CA GLN A 84 -16.88 36.21 -6.81
C GLN A 84 -16.19 35.00 -6.15
N PHE A 85 -15.55 35.15 -4.98
CA PHE A 85 -14.93 34.05 -4.24
C PHE A 85 -15.90 32.90 -3.99
N TRP A 86 -17.08 33.19 -3.43
CA TRP A 86 -18.06 32.17 -3.08
C TRP A 86 -18.62 31.45 -4.31
N THR A 87 -18.76 32.17 -5.43
CA THR A 87 -19.16 31.58 -6.71
C THR A 87 -18.10 30.61 -7.22
N LEU A 88 -16.84 31.01 -7.25
CA LEU A 88 -15.72 30.16 -7.69
C LEU A 88 -15.56 28.95 -6.76
N PHE A 89 -15.60 29.16 -5.43
CA PHE A 89 -15.52 28.09 -4.45
C PHE A 89 -16.64 27.08 -4.63
N ARG A 90 -17.90 27.55 -4.71
CA ARG A 90 -19.07 26.70 -4.92
C ARG A 90 -18.96 25.91 -6.21
N ASN A 91 -18.58 26.54 -7.32
CA ASN A 91 -18.49 25.88 -8.62
C ASN A 91 -17.38 24.82 -8.65
N THR A 92 -16.16 25.17 -8.18
CA THR A 92 -15.05 24.21 -8.08
C THR A 92 -15.39 23.05 -7.14
N PHE A 93 -15.97 23.34 -5.98
CA PHE A 93 -16.31 22.31 -5.00
C PHE A 93 -17.46 21.40 -5.47
N LEU A 94 -18.52 21.96 -6.06
CA LEU A 94 -19.63 21.15 -6.60
C LEU A 94 -19.19 20.26 -7.76
N LEU A 95 -18.36 20.78 -8.68
CA LEU A 95 -17.82 19.96 -9.78
C LEU A 95 -16.89 18.85 -9.26
N ALA A 96 -16.09 19.13 -8.22
CA ALA A 96 -15.27 18.13 -7.54
C ALA A 96 -16.12 17.04 -6.89
N ILE A 97 -17.18 17.41 -6.17
CA ILE A 97 -18.14 16.47 -5.57
C ILE A 97 -18.84 15.66 -6.65
N TYR A 98 -19.34 16.29 -7.72
CA TYR A 98 -20.02 15.55 -8.78
C TYR A 98 -19.09 14.53 -9.45
N ASN A 99 -17.83 14.90 -9.69
CA ASN A 99 -16.84 13.96 -10.18
C ASN A 99 -16.53 12.85 -9.16
N MET A 100 -16.53 13.14 -7.86
CA MET A 100 -16.30 12.13 -6.82
C MET A 100 -17.49 11.18 -6.64
N VAL A 101 -18.72 11.69 -6.72
CA VAL A 101 -19.93 10.90 -6.46
C VAL A 101 -20.39 10.15 -7.70
N PHE A 102 -20.33 10.80 -8.88
CA PHE A 102 -20.84 10.20 -10.12
C PHE A 102 -19.74 9.57 -10.96
N PHE A 103 -18.57 10.20 -11.11
CA PHE A 103 -17.51 9.64 -11.95
C PHE A 103 -16.69 8.55 -11.23
N PHE A 104 -16.17 8.79 -10.02
CA PHE A 104 -15.25 7.84 -9.36
C PHE A 104 -15.81 6.42 -9.13
N PRO A 105 -17.09 6.21 -8.77
CA PRO A 105 -17.62 4.86 -8.60
C PRO A 105 -17.82 4.12 -9.93
N LEU A 106 -18.03 4.83 -11.05
CA LEU A 106 -18.38 4.21 -12.33
C LEU A 106 -17.30 3.28 -12.89
N PRO A 107 -16.00 3.62 -12.86
CA PRO A 107 -14.94 2.68 -13.20
C PRO A 107 -14.95 1.38 -12.39
N ILE A 108 -15.30 1.45 -11.10
CA ILE A 108 -15.40 0.27 -10.23
C ILE A 108 -16.58 -0.56 -10.67
N VAL A 109 -17.75 0.07 -10.84
CA VAL A 109 -18.98 -0.59 -11.30
C VAL A 109 -18.74 -1.27 -12.65
N LEU A 110 -18.15 -0.55 -13.61
CA LEU A 110 -17.85 -1.08 -14.93
C LEU A 110 -16.84 -2.23 -14.85
N ALA A 111 -15.81 -2.15 -14.01
CA ALA A 111 -14.86 -3.24 -13.80
C ALA A 111 -15.53 -4.49 -13.25
N LEU A 112 -16.40 -4.35 -12.26
CA LEU A 112 -17.19 -5.45 -11.69
C LEU A 112 -18.11 -6.07 -12.75
N MET A 113 -18.83 -5.24 -13.50
CA MET A 113 -19.71 -5.68 -14.58
C MET A 113 -18.94 -6.46 -15.66
N MET A 114 -17.76 -5.98 -16.04
CA MET A 114 -16.89 -6.62 -17.02
C MET A 114 -16.21 -7.88 -16.49
N ASN A 115 -15.98 -7.96 -15.18
CA ASN A 115 -15.46 -9.17 -14.53
C ASN A 115 -16.46 -10.34 -14.64
N GLU A 116 -17.76 -10.04 -14.57
CA GLU A 116 -18.84 -11.03 -14.69
C GLU A 116 -19.08 -11.53 -16.13
N VAL A 117 -18.51 -10.86 -17.14
CA VAL A 117 -18.65 -11.27 -18.54
C VAL A 117 -17.86 -12.56 -18.81
N ARG A 118 -18.57 -13.68 -19.00
CA ARG A 118 -17.97 -15.00 -19.28
C ARG A 118 -17.37 -15.12 -20.69
N ARG A 119 -17.95 -14.42 -21.67
CA ARG A 119 -17.49 -14.48 -23.06
C ARG A 119 -16.32 -13.53 -23.26
N GLU A 120 -15.12 -14.08 -23.21
CA GLU A 120 -13.87 -13.31 -23.33
C GLU A 120 -13.80 -12.44 -24.60
N ARG A 121 -14.34 -12.92 -25.73
CA ARG A 121 -14.43 -12.12 -26.97
C ARG A 121 -15.32 -10.88 -26.81
N PHE A 122 -16.46 -11.03 -26.13
CA PHE A 122 -17.37 -9.91 -25.85
C PHE A 122 -16.75 -8.94 -24.85
N LYS A 123 -16.14 -9.45 -23.77
CA LYS A 123 -15.41 -8.64 -22.78
C LYS A 123 -14.35 -7.77 -23.45
N ARG A 124 -13.46 -8.37 -24.25
CA ARG A 124 -12.41 -7.63 -24.98
C ARG A 124 -12.97 -6.62 -25.96
N PHE A 125 -14.06 -6.95 -26.66
CA PHE A 125 -14.73 -6.03 -27.57
C PHE A 125 -15.28 -4.81 -26.81
N VAL A 126 -16.01 -5.02 -25.70
CA VAL A 126 -16.53 -3.92 -24.86
C VAL A 126 -15.39 -3.09 -24.26
N GLN A 127 -14.29 -3.72 -23.79
CA GLN A 127 -13.08 -2.99 -23.36
C GLN A 127 -12.58 -2.05 -24.43
N THR A 128 -12.42 -2.54 -25.66
CA THR A 128 -11.99 -1.74 -26.79
C THR A 128 -12.89 -0.52 -26.98
N LEU A 129 -14.21 -0.71 -27.00
CA LEU A 129 -15.15 0.40 -27.23
C LEU A 129 -15.12 1.45 -26.11
N VAL A 130 -15.11 1.03 -24.85
CA VAL A 130 -15.21 1.95 -23.72
C VAL A 130 -13.89 2.68 -23.42
N TYR A 131 -12.75 2.15 -23.88
CA TYR A 131 -11.43 2.74 -23.60
C TYR A 131 -11.01 3.79 -24.65
N VAL A 132 -11.53 3.70 -25.88
CA VAL A 132 -11.17 4.61 -26.99
C VAL A 132 -11.32 6.11 -26.65
N PRO A 133 -12.39 6.59 -25.99
CA PRO A 133 -12.57 8.01 -25.70
C PRO A 133 -11.45 8.67 -24.89
N HIS A 134 -10.74 7.91 -24.05
CA HIS A 134 -9.67 8.45 -23.20
C HIS A 134 -8.54 9.06 -24.03
N PHE A 135 -8.23 8.46 -25.17
CA PHE A 135 -7.09 8.83 -26.02
C PHE A 135 -7.33 10.09 -26.85
N VAL A 136 -8.59 10.48 -26.99
CA VAL A 136 -9.02 11.66 -27.73
C VAL A 136 -8.65 12.93 -26.95
N SER A 137 -8.50 14.10 -27.56
CA SER A 137 -8.22 15.33 -26.81
C SER A 137 -9.47 15.93 -26.15
N TRP A 138 -9.33 16.81 -25.16
CA TRP A 138 -10.48 17.56 -24.60
C TRP A 138 -11.13 18.48 -25.65
N VAL A 139 -10.34 18.99 -26.60
CA VAL A 139 -10.86 19.80 -27.72
C VAL A 139 -11.81 18.98 -28.59
N VAL A 140 -11.45 17.74 -28.93
CA VAL A 140 -12.34 16.86 -29.68
C VAL A 140 -13.56 16.49 -28.83
N VAL A 141 -13.40 16.11 -27.56
CA VAL A 141 -14.54 15.74 -26.67
C VAL A 141 -15.55 16.87 -26.61
N VAL A 142 -15.11 18.11 -26.36
CA VAL A 142 -15.99 19.28 -26.32
C VAL A 142 -16.61 19.54 -27.69
N GLY A 143 -15.84 19.43 -28.78
CA GLY A 143 -16.35 19.57 -30.14
C GLY A 143 -17.45 18.57 -30.47
N VAL A 144 -17.25 17.28 -30.13
CA VAL A 144 -18.22 16.20 -30.29
C VAL A 144 -19.52 16.53 -29.54
N PHE A 145 -19.41 16.86 -28.25
CA PHE A 145 -20.60 17.16 -27.44
C PHE A 145 -21.30 18.43 -27.91
N TYR A 146 -20.57 19.48 -28.27
CA TYR A 146 -21.14 20.69 -28.85
C TYR A 146 -21.97 20.35 -30.10
N MET A 147 -21.42 19.54 -31.01
CA MET A 147 -22.11 19.16 -32.25
C MET A 147 -23.29 18.22 -32.03
N LEU A 148 -23.27 17.37 -31.01
CA LEU A 148 -24.39 16.48 -30.70
C LEU A 148 -25.55 17.22 -30.03
N PHE A 149 -25.24 18.19 -29.17
CA PHE A 149 -26.21 18.86 -28.29
C PHE A 149 -26.60 20.28 -28.73
N THR A 150 -26.04 20.81 -29.83
CA THR A 150 -26.49 22.09 -30.40
C THR A 150 -27.93 22.03 -30.88
N THR A 151 -28.67 23.13 -30.82
CA THR A 151 -30.05 23.24 -31.35
C THR A 151 -30.09 23.30 -32.88
N GLU A 152 -28.97 23.64 -33.49
CA GLU A 152 -28.78 23.81 -34.93
C GLU A 152 -28.18 22.54 -35.55
N GLY A 153 -29.03 21.57 -35.89
CA GLY A 153 -28.61 20.31 -36.54
C GLY A 153 -27.91 19.31 -35.61
N GLY A 154 -28.03 19.48 -34.29
CA GLY A 154 -27.45 18.55 -33.32
C GLY A 154 -28.28 17.28 -33.19
N ALA A 155 -27.62 16.12 -33.33
CA ALA A 155 -28.25 14.80 -33.31
C ALA A 155 -29.21 14.57 -32.14
N ILE A 156 -28.81 14.96 -30.93
CA ILE A 156 -29.62 14.75 -29.71
C ILE A 156 -30.83 15.69 -29.70
N ASN A 157 -30.65 16.93 -30.14
CA ASN A 157 -31.75 17.89 -30.22
C ASN A 157 -32.77 17.51 -31.31
N GLU A 158 -32.32 17.00 -32.46
CA GLU A 158 -33.22 16.48 -33.50
C GLU A 158 -34.00 15.25 -33.02
N LEU A 159 -33.34 14.34 -32.29
CA LEU A 159 -34.01 13.20 -31.69
C LEU A 159 -35.06 13.62 -30.65
N LEU A 160 -34.71 14.57 -29.77
CA LEU A 160 -35.63 15.11 -28.77
C LEU A 160 -36.80 15.84 -29.41
N TYR A 161 -36.55 16.63 -30.45
CA TYR A 161 -37.59 17.32 -31.19
C TYR A 161 -38.57 16.33 -31.84
N ASN A 162 -38.09 15.22 -32.40
CA ASN A 162 -38.94 14.17 -32.96
C ASN A 162 -39.80 13.47 -31.91
N LEU A 163 -39.34 13.38 -30.66
CA LEU A 163 -40.06 12.73 -29.57
C LEU A 163 -40.99 13.67 -28.80
N THR A 164 -40.61 14.94 -28.65
CA THR A 164 -41.25 15.89 -27.72
C THR A 164 -41.80 17.14 -28.40
N GLY A 165 -41.43 17.40 -29.65
CA GLY A 165 -41.75 18.63 -30.37
C GLY A 165 -40.96 19.86 -29.91
N GLN A 166 -40.01 19.73 -28.99
CA GLN A 166 -39.24 20.84 -28.42
C GLN A 166 -37.73 20.59 -28.51
N LYS A 167 -36.98 21.66 -28.79
CA LYS A 167 -35.51 21.68 -28.74
C LYS A 167 -35.04 22.30 -27.43
N VAL A 168 -33.99 21.76 -26.83
CA VAL A 168 -33.42 22.23 -25.56
C VAL A 168 -32.05 22.84 -25.81
N ALA A 169 -31.82 24.05 -25.31
CA ALA A 169 -30.57 24.79 -25.49
C ALA A 169 -29.49 24.36 -24.48
N PHE A 170 -29.15 23.06 -24.46
CA PHE A 170 -28.22 22.44 -23.49
C PHE A 170 -26.90 23.17 -23.28
N LEU A 171 -26.37 23.81 -24.33
CA LEU A 171 -25.07 24.48 -24.31
C LEU A 171 -25.13 25.92 -23.76
N LEU A 172 -26.31 26.55 -23.86
CA LEU A 172 -26.53 27.94 -23.45
C LEU A 172 -27.16 28.03 -22.05
N GLU A 173 -27.99 27.06 -21.69
CA GLU A 173 -28.70 27.03 -20.42
C GLU A 173 -27.78 26.62 -19.25
N PRO A 174 -27.59 27.48 -18.22
CA PRO A 174 -26.66 27.23 -17.12
C PRO A 174 -26.92 25.93 -16.35
N GLY A 175 -28.19 25.52 -16.22
CA GLY A 175 -28.58 24.32 -15.47
C GLY A 175 -27.94 23.03 -16.00
N TRP A 176 -27.66 22.98 -17.31
CA TRP A 176 -27.07 21.81 -17.96
C TRP A 176 -25.55 21.76 -17.91
N PHE A 177 -24.87 22.87 -17.57
CA PHE A 177 -23.41 22.98 -17.63
C PHE A 177 -22.71 21.88 -16.82
N ARG A 178 -23.08 21.71 -15.54
CA ARG A 178 -22.40 20.76 -14.64
C ARG A 178 -22.65 19.31 -15.08
N THR A 179 -23.87 18.99 -15.50
CA THR A 179 -24.23 17.67 -16.04
C THR A 179 -23.44 17.36 -17.30
N MET A 180 -23.28 18.36 -18.18
CA MET A 180 -22.49 18.24 -19.40
C MET A 180 -21.02 17.98 -19.10
N ILE A 181 -20.43 18.73 -18.16
CA ILE A 181 -19.04 18.57 -17.75
C ILE A 181 -18.80 17.15 -17.19
N VAL A 182 -19.63 16.72 -16.23
CA VAL A 182 -19.48 15.40 -15.59
C VAL A 182 -19.75 14.29 -16.61
N GLY A 183 -20.75 14.43 -17.48
CA GLY A 183 -21.06 13.46 -18.53
C GLY A 183 -19.93 13.28 -19.54
N GLN A 184 -19.30 14.37 -19.96
CA GLN A 184 -18.10 14.34 -20.80
C GLN A 184 -16.92 13.65 -20.08
N SER A 185 -16.70 13.93 -18.79
CA SER A 185 -15.67 13.25 -18.00
C SER A 185 -15.94 11.74 -17.87
N ILE A 186 -17.18 11.34 -17.64
CA ILE A 186 -17.58 9.93 -17.61
C ILE A 186 -17.31 9.28 -18.97
N TRP A 187 -17.82 9.85 -20.06
CA TRP A 187 -17.65 9.31 -21.40
C TRP A 187 -16.17 9.15 -21.78
N LYS A 188 -15.34 10.14 -21.43
CA LYS A 188 -13.92 10.16 -21.74
C LYS A 188 -13.10 9.19 -20.88
N GLU A 189 -13.31 9.18 -19.57
CA GLU A 189 -12.35 8.61 -18.60
C GLU A 189 -12.81 7.29 -17.96
N VAL A 190 -14.10 6.92 -18.04
CA VAL A 190 -14.63 5.75 -17.31
C VAL A 190 -13.92 4.45 -17.70
N GLY A 191 -13.63 4.30 -19.00
CA GLY A 191 -12.93 3.14 -19.54
C GLY A 191 -11.50 3.04 -19.02
N TRP A 192 -10.78 4.15 -18.98
CA TRP A 192 -9.42 4.18 -18.47
C TRP A 192 -9.35 3.77 -17.00
N GLY A 193 -10.20 4.37 -16.16
CA GLY A 193 -10.25 4.03 -14.73
C GLY A 193 -10.57 2.55 -14.47
N THR A 194 -11.38 1.94 -15.35
CA THR A 194 -11.82 0.54 -15.24
C THR A 194 -10.65 -0.43 -15.32
N ILE A 195 -9.59 -0.09 -16.06
CA ILE A 195 -8.46 -0.98 -16.28
C ILE A 195 -7.71 -1.26 -14.98
N ILE A 196 -7.52 -0.25 -14.14
CA ILE A 196 -6.82 -0.38 -12.86
C ILE A 196 -7.59 -1.32 -11.93
N PHE A 197 -8.92 -1.17 -11.89
CA PHE A 197 -9.78 -2.06 -11.10
C PHE A 197 -9.86 -3.47 -11.67
N LEU A 198 -9.88 -3.65 -13.00
CA LEU A 198 -9.81 -4.99 -13.60
C LEU A 198 -8.49 -5.71 -13.31
N ALA A 199 -7.37 -4.99 -13.27
CA ALA A 199 -6.08 -5.55 -12.88
C ALA A 199 -6.06 -5.98 -11.41
N ALA A 200 -6.66 -5.18 -10.52
CA ALA A 200 -6.86 -5.57 -9.12
C ALA A 200 -7.77 -6.81 -9.01
N LEU A 201 -8.86 -6.85 -9.78
CA LEU A 201 -9.81 -7.96 -9.78
C LEU A 201 -9.21 -9.28 -10.27
N SER A 202 -8.26 -9.25 -11.21
CA SER A 202 -7.57 -10.47 -11.62
C SER A 202 -6.65 -11.08 -10.56
N GLY A 203 -6.35 -10.34 -9.49
CA GLY A 203 -5.61 -10.86 -8.33
C GLY A 203 -6.51 -11.49 -7.27
N VAL A 204 -7.85 -11.47 -7.45
CA VAL A 204 -8.79 -12.05 -6.48
C VAL A 204 -8.92 -13.55 -6.74
N ASP A 205 -8.71 -14.35 -5.70
CA ASP A 205 -8.77 -15.81 -5.76
C ASP A 205 -10.13 -16.33 -6.28
N THR A 206 -10.07 -17.16 -7.31
CA THR A 206 -11.24 -17.79 -7.91
C THR A 206 -11.94 -18.78 -6.98
N GLN A 207 -11.21 -19.39 -6.03
CA GLN A 207 -11.76 -20.37 -5.09
C GLN A 207 -12.75 -19.75 -4.10
N LEU A 208 -12.53 -18.49 -3.70
CA LEU A 208 -13.50 -17.75 -2.88
C LEU A 208 -14.86 -17.65 -3.58
N TYR A 209 -14.87 -17.44 -4.90
CA TYR A 209 -16.11 -17.39 -5.68
C TYR A 209 -16.77 -18.76 -5.82
N GLU A 210 -15.99 -19.84 -5.90
CA GLU A 210 -16.50 -21.20 -6.01
C GLU A 210 -17.09 -21.69 -4.68
N ALA A 211 -16.37 -21.51 -3.57
CA ALA A 211 -16.87 -21.78 -2.22
C ALA A 211 -18.18 -21.03 -1.95
N ALA A 212 -18.21 -19.73 -2.23
CA ALA A 212 -19.41 -18.93 -2.06
C ALA A 212 -20.57 -19.41 -2.97
N ARG A 213 -20.31 -19.89 -4.19
CA ARG A 213 -21.37 -20.49 -5.02
C ARG A 213 -21.90 -21.80 -4.44
N MET A 214 -21.03 -22.61 -3.87
CA MET A 214 -21.40 -23.86 -3.19
C MET A 214 -22.28 -23.57 -1.97
N ASP A 215 -22.01 -22.47 -1.24
CA ASP A 215 -22.82 -21.97 -0.12
C ASP A 215 -24.11 -21.24 -0.55
N GLY A 216 -24.46 -21.30 -1.83
CA GLY A 216 -25.64 -20.63 -2.39
C GLY A 216 -25.52 -19.10 -2.43
N ALA A 217 -24.32 -18.54 -2.23
CA ALA A 217 -24.08 -17.12 -2.37
C ALA A 217 -24.23 -16.71 -3.84
N ASN A 218 -25.15 -15.79 -4.05
CA ASN A 218 -25.46 -15.25 -5.34
C ASN A 218 -24.34 -14.28 -5.80
N ARG A 219 -24.34 -13.86 -7.06
CA ARG A 219 -23.29 -12.99 -7.65
C ARG A 219 -23.15 -11.66 -6.92
N TRP A 220 -24.26 -11.05 -6.53
CA TRP A 220 -24.23 -9.83 -5.71
C TRP A 220 -23.56 -10.04 -4.34
N ARG A 221 -23.80 -11.19 -3.70
CA ARG A 221 -23.14 -11.56 -2.44
C ARG A 221 -21.64 -11.74 -2.66
N GLN A 222 -21.23 -12.43 -3.73
CA GLN A 222 -19.83 -12.56 -4.13
C GLN A 222 -19.21 -11.17 -4.37
N THR A 223 -19.90 -10.27 -5.07
CA THR A 223 -19.42 -8.90 -5.31
C THR A 223 -19.19 -8.13 -4.01
N TRP A 224 -20.13 -8.15 -3.07
CA TRP A 224 -20.05 -7.38 -1.83
C TRP A 224 -19.12 -7.97 -0.77
N HIS A 225 -19.00 -9.30 -0.69
CA HIS A 225 -18.29 -9.98 0.41
C HIS A 225 -16.93 -10.55 -0.02
N ILE A 226 -16.69 -10.69 -1.32
CA ILE A 226 -15.42 -11.20 -1.86
C ILE A 226 -14.77 -10.13 -2.73
N THR A 227 -15.46 -9.72 -3.79
CA THR A 227 -14.85 -8.90 -4.84
C THR A 227 -14.46 -7.50 -4.35
N LEU A 228 -15.41 -6.74 -3.80
CA LEU A 228 -15.19 -5.37 -3.30
C LEU A 228 -14.21 -5.33 -2.13
N PRO A 229 -14.29 -6.22 -1.11
CA PRO A 229 -13.29 -6.30 -0.05
C PRO A 229 -11.89 -6.60 -0.58
N ALA A 230 -11.76 -7.50 -1.57
CA ALA A 230 -10.46 -7.88 -2.12
C ALA A 230 -9.78 -6.75 -2.91
N ILE A 231 -10.54 -5.89 -3.59
CA ILE A 231 -9.99 -4.71 -4.30
C ILE A 231 -10.04 -3.40 -3.47
N ARG A 232 -10.44 -3.48 -2.19
CA ARG A 232 -10.60 -2.32 -1.31
C ARG A 232 -9.32 -1.48 -1.20
N SER A 233 -8.16 -2.13 -1.13
CA SER A 233 -6.86 -1.45 -1.08
C SER A 233 -6.64 -0.57 -2.31
N THR A 234 -6.95 -1.08 -3.50
CA THR A 234 -6.86 -0.32 -4.76
C THR A 234 -7.87 0.83 -4.79
N ILE A 235 -9.10 0.62 -4.32
CA ILE A 235 -10.12 1.68 -4.22
C ILE A 235 -9.63 2.80 -3.31
N ILE A 236 -9.09 2.49 -2.13
CA ILE A 236 -8.60 3.49 -1.17
C ILE A 236 -7.42 4.26 -1.74
N ILE A 237 -6.45 3.59 -2.37
CA ILE A 237 -5.29 4.25 -2.98
C ILE A 237 -5.73 5.24 -4.07
N LEU A 238 -6.61 4.80 -4.98
CA LEU A 238 -7.11 5.66 -6.04
C LEU A 238 -7.98 6.80 -5.50
N LEU A 239 -8.73 6.57 -4.43
CA LEU A 239 -9.50 7.60 -3.74
C LEU A 239 -8.58 8.67 -3.13
N ILE A 240 -7.51 8.27 -2.44
CA ILE A 240 -6.53 9.20 -1.86
C ILE A 240 -5.85 10.04 -2.96
N LEU A 241 -5.41 9.40 -4.05
CA LEU A 241 -4.83 10.11 -5.19
C LEU A 241 -5.83 11.07 -5.85
N ARG A 242 -7.11 10.69 -5.90
CA ARG A 242 -8.20 11.54 -6.41
C ARG A 242 -8.48 12.72 -5.48
N LEU A 243 -8.40 12.52 -4.16
CA LEU A 243 -8.56 13.57 -3.15
C LEU A 243 -7.42 14.59 -3.18
N GLY A 244 -6.18 14.17 -3.48
CA GLY A 244 -5.06 15.10 -3.69
C GLY A 244 -5.28 16.09 -4.82
N ASN A 245 -5.99 15.65 -5.86
CA ASN A 245 -6.37 16.47 -7.01
C ASN A 245 -7.85 16.90 -6.95
N PHE A 246 -8.46 16.94 -5.76
CA PHE A 246 -9.90 17.14 -5.61
C PHE A 246 -10.38 18.45 -6.25
N MET A 247 -9.61 19.53 -6.07
CA MET A 247 -9.95 20.85 -6.64
C MET A 247 -9.48 21.03 -8.09
N ASP A 248 -8.83 20.03 -8.70
CA ASP A 248 -8.49 20.01 -10.13
C ASP A 248 -9.69 19.48 -10.93
N THR A 249 -10.59 20.39 -11.31
CA THR A 249 -11.89 20.04 -11.92
C THR A 249 -11.86 19.89 -13.45
N GLY A 250 -10.66 19.90 -14.06
CA GLY A 250 -10.48 19.74 -15.50
C GLY A 250 -10.49 21.08 -16.25
N PHE A 251 -9.42 21.87 -16.09
CA PHE A 251 -9.29 23.21 -16.70
C PHE A 251 -9.63 23.22 -18.19
N GLU A 252 -9.01 22.34 -18.99
CA GLU A 252 -9.12 22.40 -20.45
C GLU A 252 -10.57 22.28 -20.91
N GLN A 253 -11.29 21.32 -20.34
CA GLN A 253 -12.69 21.06 -20.62
C GLN A 253 -13.57 22.26 -20.27
N ILE A 254 -13.44 22.77 -19.04
CA ILE A 254 -14.24 23.89 -18.55
C ILE A 254 -13.94 25.15 -19.37
N PHE A 255 -12.66 25.43 -19.64
CA PHE A 255 -12.23 26.56 -20.46
C PHE A 255 -12.84 26.55 -21.86
N LEU A 256 -12.95 25.38 -22.48
CA LEU A 256 -13.55 25.22 -23.81
C LEU A 256 -15.08 25.32 -23.81
N MET A 257 -15.74 24.98 -22.71
CA MET A 257 -17.21 25.02 -22.56
C MET A 257 -17.74 26.33 -21.99
N LEU A 258 -16.86 27.16 -21.42
CA LEU A 258 -17.23 28.43 -20.81
C LEU A 258 -17.71 29.44 -21.87
N THR A 259 -18.86 30.01 -21.61
CA THR A 259 -19.46 31.10 -22.40
C THR A 259 -19.88 32.23 -21.46
N PRO A 260 -20.15 33.44 -21.98
CA PRO A 260 -20.65 34.53 -21.14
C PRO A 260 -21.93 34.18 -20.37
N THR A 261 -22.80 33.32 -20.93
CA THR A 261 -24.11 32.99 -20.34
C THR A 261 -24.05 31.94 -19.25
N ASN A 262 -23.01 31.09 -19.22
CA ASN A 262 -22.87 30.00 -18.24
C ASN A 262 -21.77 30.25 -17.18
N ARG A 263 -21.11 31.42 -17.22
CA ARG A 263 -19.95 31.74 -16.38
C ARG A 263 -20.26 31.67 -14.88
N ASP A 264 -21.44 32.11 -14.45
CA ASP A 264 -21.85 32.12 -13.04
C ASP A 264 -21.91 30.73 -12.40
N VAL A 265 -22.11 29.68 -13.19
CA VAL A 265 -22.20 28.29 -12.72
C VAL A 265 -20.99 27.43 -13.12
N GLY A 266 -20.24 27.88 -14.12
CA GLY A 266 -19.14 27.13 -14.74
C GLY A 266 -17.74 27.65 -14.45
N GLU A 267 -17.57 28.91 -14.06
CA GLU A 267 -16.23 29.44 -13.78
C GLU A 267 -15.68 28.86 -12.47
N VAL A 268 -14.45 28.34 -12.57
CA VAL A 268 -13.70 27.71 -11.46
C VAL A 268 -12.41 28.47 -11.19
N PHE A 269 -11.74 28.17 -10.07
CA PHE A 269 -10.47 28.81 -9.73
C PHE A 269 -9.42 28.75 -10.85
N ASP A 270 -9.30 27.63 -11.56
CA ASP A 270 -8.27 27.49 -12.60
C ASP A 270 -8.52 28.41 -13.81
N THR A 271 -9.78 28.50 -14.27
CA THR A 271 -10.18 29.40 -15.37
C THR A 271 -10.11 30.87 -14.96
N TYR A 272 -10.35 31.15 -13.69
CA TYR A 272 -10.22 32.49 -13.12
C TYR A 272 -8.75 32.91 -13.00
N VAL A 273 -7.86 32.03 -12.51
CA VAL A 273 -6.41 32.26 -12.43
C VAL A 273 -5.81 32.49 -13.81
N TYR A 274 -6.22 31.72 -14.82
CA TYR A 274 -5.82 31.97 -16.22
C TYR A 274 -6.24 33.36 -16.68
N THR A 275 -7.52 33.72 -16.49
CA THR A 275 -8.05 35.02 -16.94
C THR A 275 -7.36 36.17 -16.21
N LYS A 276 -7.39 36.18 -14.88
CA LYS A 276 -6.81 37.27 -14.09
C LYS A 276 -5.29 37.34 -14.22
N GLY A 277 -4.62 36.20 -14.24
CA GLY A 277 -3.16 36.13 -14.21
C GLY A 277 -2.52 36.35 -15.57
N LEU A 278 -2.91 35.57 -16.58
CA LEU A 278 -2.27 35.62 -17.90
C LEU A 278 -2.90 36.66 -18.83
N THR A 279 -4.23 36.84 -18.80
CA THR A 279 -4.90 37.79 -19.72
C THR A 279 -4.99 39.21 -19.17
N GLN A 280 -5.16 39.38 -17.85
CA GLN A 280 -5.31 40.69 -17.19
C GLN A 280 -4.07 41.12 -16.39
N ALA A 281 -2.97 40.34 -16.45
CA ALA A 281 -1.69 40.62 -15.78
C ALA A 281 -1.76 40.82 -14.25
N GLN A 282 -2.78 40.28 -13.57
CA GLN A 282 -2.90 40.31 -12.11
C GLN A 282 -2.17 39.11 -11.47
N TYR A 283 -0.84 39.09 -11.60
CA TYR A 283 0.00 37.92 -11.25
C TYR A 283 -0.04 37.56 -9.75
N SER A 284 0.18 38.54 -8.86
CA SER A 284 0.16 38.31 -7.41
C SER A 284 -1.19 37.81 -6.90
N TYR A 285 -2.26 38.46 -7.38
CA TYR A 285 -3.63 38.08 -7.04
C TYR A 285 -3.93 36.64 -7.47
N SER A 286 -3.53 36.27 -8.69
CA SER A 286 -3.76 34.93 -9.23
C SER A 286 -2.89 33.86 -8.55
N ALA A 287 -1.67 34.21 -8.13
CA ALA A 287 -0.82 33.33 -7.32
C ALA A 287 -1.43 33.05 -5.94
N ALA A 288 -2.09 34.03 -5.32
CA ALA A 288 -2.81 33.83 -4.05
C ALA A 288 -3.99 32.86 -4.20
N VAL A 289 -4.78 32.98 -5.28
CA VAL A 289 -5.86 32.04 -5.59
C VAL A 289 -5.33 30.62 -5.81
N GLY A 290 -4.22 30.48 -6.55
CA GLY A 290 -3.57 29.19 -6.77
C GLY A 290 -3.04 28.53 -5.50
N LEU A 291 -2.43 29.32 -4.58
CA LEU A 291 -1.93 28.79 -3.31
C LEU A 291 -3.05 28.27 -2.41
N PHE A 292 -4.16 29.01 -2.32
CA PHE A 292 -5.33 28.58 -1.54
C PHE A 292 -5.81 27.18 -1.97
N LYS A 293 -5.90 26.94 -3.29
CA LYS A 293 -6.28 25.63 -3.84
C LYS A 293 -5.33 24.51 -3.43
N SER A 294 -4.01 24.71 -3.56
CA SER A 294 -3.01 23.69 -3.22
C SER A 294 -3.03 23.31 -1.73
N VAL A 295 -3.30 24.26 -0.83
CA VAL A 295 -3.41 24.02 0.61
C VAL A 295 -4.65 23.20 0.95
N VAL A 296 -5.80 23.51 0.35
CA VAL A 296 -7.04 22.75 0.57
C VAL A 296 -6.89 21.30 0.07
N GLY A 297 -6.28 21.10 -1.11
CA GLY A 297 -5.98 19.74 -1.62
C GLY A 297 -5.11 18.92 -0.66
N LEU A 298 -4.05 19.52 -0.10
CA LEU A 298 -3.19 18.88 0.89
C LEU A 298 -3.95 18.54 2.19
N ALA A 299 -4.78 19.46 2.69
CA ALA A 299 -5.58 19.25 3.90
C ALA A 299 -6.60 18.10 3.72
N LEU A 300 -7.23 17.97 2.55
CA LEU A 300 -8.15 16.88 2.23
C LEU A 300 -7.46 15.52 2.19
N VAL A 301 -6.22 15.45 1.68
CA VAL A 301 -5.42 14.21 1.69
C VAL A 301 -5.06 13.79 3.11
N LEU A 302 -4.66 14.75 3.96
CA LEU A 302 -4.29 14.47 5.35
C LEU A 302 -5.51 14.09 6.22
N GLY A 303 -6.71 14.54 5.87
CA GLY A 303 -7.94 14.31 6.64
C GLY A 303 -8.66 12.98 6.41
N VAL A 304 -8.34 12.23 5.35
CA VAL A 304 -9.10 11.01 4.99
C VAL A 304 -8.38 9.75 5.46
N ASN A 305 -8.70 9.31 6.68
CA ASN A 305 -8.42 7.96 7.15
C ASN A 305 -9.57 7.49 8.07
N ILE A 306 -10.61 6.81 7.54
CA ILE A 306 -11.62 6.05 8.32
C ILE A 306 -12.40 5.04 7.44
N LYS A 307 -12.77 3.92 8.10
CA LYS A 307 -13.51 2.70 7.67
C LYS A 307 -14.94 2.93 7.11
N MET A 308 -15.44 1.96 6.31
CA MET A 308 -16.86 1.75 6.00
C MET A 308 -17.23 0.25 5.85
N GLN A 309 -18.43 -0.15 6.28
CA GLN A 309 -19.06 -1.50 6.21
C GLN A 309 -20.61 -1.43 6.02
N GLN A 310 -21.16 -2.40 5.23
CA GLN A 310 -22.50 -3.08 5.14
C GLN A 310 -23.80 -2.25 4.89
N ASP A 311 -24.91 -2.70 4.22
CA ASP A 311 -25.60 -4.02 4.14
C ASP A 311 -26.71 -4.17 3.01
N LYS A 312 -27.01 -5.43 2.60
CA LYS A 312 -28.22 -6.16 2.03
C LYS A 312 -29.06 -5.86 0.74
N THR A 313 -29.44 -7.00 0.08
CA THR A 313 -30.69 -7.42 -0.67
C THR A 313 -30.65 -7.81 -2.19
N TRP A 314 -31.76 -8.41 -2.68
CA TRP A 314 -31.94 -9.51 -3.65
C TRP A 314 -31.84 -9.11 -5.14
N GLY A 315 -31.07 -9.82 -5.99
CA GLY A 315 -31.02 -9.41 -7.41
C GLY A 315 -30.30 -10.30 -8.41
N ASN A 316 -30.47 -11.63 -8.40
CA ASN A 316 -29.49 -12.49 -9.09
C ASN A 316 -29.86 -13.09 -10.46
N ARG A 317 -31.05 -12.82 -11.02
CA ARG A 317 -31.41 -13.29 -12.37
C ARG A 317 -31.81 -12.16 -13.33
N ILE A 318 -32.32 -11.07 -12.78
CA ILE A 318 -32.54 -9.80 -13.50
C ILE A 318 -31.19 -9.13 -13.80
N PHE A 319 -30.21 -9.26 -12.90
CA PHE A 319 -28.89 -8.64 -13.02
C PHE A 319 -28.12 -9.09 -14.27
N ASP A 320 -28.07 -10.38 -14.59
CA ASP A 320 -27.25 -10.84 -15.72
C ASP A 320 -27.79 -10.35 -17.08
N ILE A 321 -29.11 -10.31 -17.27
CA ILE A 321 -29.72 -9.83 -18.53
C ILE A 321 -29.61 -8.30 -18.63
N LEU A 322 -29.91 -7.58 -17.55
CA LEU A 322 -29.72 -6.13 -17.49
C LEU A 322 -28.25 -5.74 -17.68
N ASN A 323 -27.31 -6.47 -17.10
CA ASN A 323 -25.89 -6.19 -17.18
C ASN A 323 -25.35 -6.31 -18.62
N HIS A 324 -25.72 -7.39 -19.35
CA HIS A 324 -25.31 -7.53 -20.74
C HIS A 324 -25.95 -6.47 -21.65
N GLY A 325 -27.24 -6.18 -21.47
CA GLY A 325 -27.94 -5.13 -22.22
C GLY A 325 -27.38 -3.73 -21.95
N PHE A 326 -27.09 -3.44 -20.67
CA PHE A 326 -26.55 -2.16 -20.23
C PHE A 326 -25.08 -1.96 -20.66
N LEU A 327 -24.22 -2.99 -20.59
CA LEU A 327 -22.86 -2.93 -21.12
C LEU A 327 -22.83 -2.69 -22.63
N LEU A 328 -23.72 -3.37 -23.37
CA LEU A 328 -23.85 -3.16 -24.81
C LEU A 328 -24.35 -1.74 -25.12
N LEU A 329 -25.35 -1.25 -24.37
CA LEU A 329 -25.85 0.12 -24.50
C LEU A 329 -24.74 1.15 -24.22
N ILE A 330 -23.96 0.98 -23.14
CA ILE A 330 -22.80 1.84 -22.84
C ILE A 330 -21.80 1.80 -23.99
N GLY A 331 -21.43 0.59 -24.46
CA GLY A 331 -20.52 0.44 -25.60
C GLY A 331 -21.04 1.14 -26.87
N ILE A 332 -22.33 1.02 -27.16
CA ILE A 332 -22.99 1.68 -28.30
C ILE A 332 -23.00 3.21 -28.12
N VAL A 333 -23.45 3.71 -26.97
CA VAL A 333 -23.48 5.16 -26.65
C VAL A 333 -22.09 5.77 -26.73
N THR A 334 -21.05 5.02 -26.37
CA THR A 334 -19.67 5.49 -26.46
C THR A 334 -19.20 5.65 -27.91
N VAL A 335 -19.64 4.77 -28.81
CA VAL A 335 -19.16 4.70 -30.20
C VAL A 335 -20.01 5.54 -31.16
N ILE A 336 -21.32 5.67 -30.89
CA ILE A 336 -22.26 6.44 -31.72
C ILE A 336 -21.73 7.85 -32.07
N PRO A 337 -21.16 8.63 -31.13
CA PRO A 337 -20.58 9.94 -31.46
C PRO A 337 -19.53 9.88 -32.57
N PHE A 338 -18.64 8.88 -32.55
CA PHE A 338 -17.61 8.72 -33.57
C PHE A 338 -18.19 8.28 -34.91
N ILE A 339 -19.18 7.38 -34.90
CA ILE A 339 -19.88 6.96 -36.12
C ILE A 339 -20.60 8.16 -36.74
N TYR A 340 -21.30 8.95 -35.94
CA TYR A 340 -22.01 10.14 -36.41
C TYR A 340 -21.04 11.16 -37.03
N ILE A 341 -19.94 11.46 -36.35
CA ILE A 341 -18.93 12.40 -36.87
C ILE A 341 -18.32 11.90 -38.18
N LEU A 342 -18.01 10.61 -38.27
CA LEU A 342 -17.49 9.99 -39.48
C LEU A 342 -18.53 9.98 -40.62
N ALA A 343 -19.80 9.70 -40.32
CA ALA A 343 -20.85 9.69 -41.32
C ALA A 343 -21.09 11.10 -41.88
N VAL A 344 -21.23 12.10 -41.01
CA VAL A 344 -21.48 13.49 -41.40
C VAL A 344 -20.29 14.09 -42.14
N SER A 345 -19.05 13.69 -41.84
CA SER A 345 -17.87 14.18 -42.57
C SER A 345 -17.82 13.75 -44.04
N PHE A 346 -18.51 12.67 -44.41
CA PHE A 346 -18.66 12.17 -45.79
C PHE A 346 -20.04 12.47 -46.41
N THR A 347 -20.90 13.24 -45.74
CA THR A 347 -22.26 13.53 -46.21
C THR A 347 -22.29 14.79 -47.10
N SER A 348 -23.14 14.81 -48.14
CA SER A 348 -23.31 15.99 -48.99
C SER A 348 -23.87 17.20 -48.20
N PRO A 349 -23.39 18.44 -48.46
CA PRO A 349 -23.91 19.66 -47.81
C PRO A 349 -25.43 19.81 -47.90
N HIS A 350 -26.03 19.38 -49.01
CA HIS A 350 -27.47 19.40 -49.22
C HIS A 350 -28.24 18.39 -48.35
N GLU A 351 -27.67 17.22 -48.09
CA GLU A 351 -28.28 16.23 -47.19
C GLU A 351 -28.23 16.71 -45.74
N VAL A 352 -27.12 17.29 -45.29
CA VAL A 352 -27.00 17.81 -43.92
C VAL A 352 -27.90 19.04 -43.70
N ALA A 353 -28.11 19.87 -44.72
CA ALA A 353 -29.03 21.01 -44.66
C ALA A 353 -30.51 20.61 -44.45
N LYS A 354 -30.89 19.37 -44.81
CA LYS A 354 -32.26 18.85 -44.59
C LYS A 354 -32.52 18.45 -43.13
N GLY A 355 -31.48 18.39 -42.29
CA GLY A 355 -31.56 18.00 -40.89
C GLY A 355 -31.82 16.50 -40.68
N GLY A 356 -31.75 16.07 -39.41
CA GLY A 356 -31.97 14.68 -39.01
C GLY A 356 -30.71 13.93 -38.56
N PHE A 357 -30.90 12.73 -38.00
CA PHE A 357 -29.81 11.90 -37.47
C PHE A 357 -29.20 11.01 -38.57
N ILE A 358 -27.96 11.30 -38.97
CA ILE A 358 -27.26 10.66 -40.09
C ILE A 358 -26.21 9.68 -39.56
N LEU A 359 -26.50 8.37 -39.65
CA LEU A 359 -25.53 7.31 -39.34
C LEU A 359 -24.82 6.76 -40.58
N PHE A 360 -25.44 6.91 -41.75
CA PHE A 360 -24.88 6.53 -43.04
C PHE A 360 -25.24 7.61 -44.07
N PRO A 361 -24.26 8.16 -44.81
CA PRO A 361 -24.55 9.16 -45.84
C PRO A 361 -25.37 8.52 -46.96
N LYS A 362 -26.50 9.14 -47.33
CA LYS A 362 -27.24 8.73 -48.54
C LYS A 362 -26.54 9.22 -49.79
N GLU A 363 -25.90 10.38 -49.72
CA GLU A 363 -25.06 10.96 -50.76
C GLU A 363 -23.62 11.16 -50.24
N PHE A 364 -22.70 10.35 -50.78
CA PHE A 364 -21.29 10.42 -50.41
C PHE A 364 -20.59 11.64 -51.04
N SER A 365 -19.88 12.42 -50.23
CA SER A 365 -19.12 13.61 -50.65
C SER A 365 -17.75 13.71 -49.97
N LEU A 366 -16.76 14.19 -50.73
CA LEU A 366 -15.41 14.49 -50.25
C LEU A 366 -15.13 16.01 -50.19
N ALA A 367 -16.15 16.86 -50.35
CA ALA A 367 -15.99 18.31 -50.43
C ALA A 367 -15.28 18.91 -49.21
N ALA A 368 -15.68 18.49 -47.99
CA ALA A 368 -15.06 18.95 -46.75
C ALA A 368 -13.57 18.58 -46.67
N TYR A 369 -13.19 17.37 -47.08
CA TYR A 369 -11.80 16.93 -47.10
C TYR A 369 -10.97 17.68 -48.15
N ARG A 370 -11.50 17.87 -49.37
CA ARG A 370 -10.83 18.66 -50.41
C ARG A 370 -10.57 20.09 -49.94
N TYR A 371 -11.52 20.71 -49.25
CA TYR A 371 -11.35 22.03 -48.65
C TYR A 371 -10.25 22.05 -47.60
N ILE A 372 -10.27 21.13 -46.63
CA ILE A 372 -9.27 21.08 -45.56
C ILE A 372 -7.85 20.84 -46.09
N PHE A 373 -7.69 19.96 -47.10
CA PHE A 373 -6.40 19.71 -47.74
C PHE A 373 -5.95 20.83 -48.69
N SER A 374 -6.84 21.76 -49.07
CA SER A 374 -6.45 22.95 -49.85
C SER A 374 -5.71 23.99 -49.02
N THR A 375 -5.82 23.93 -47.69
CA THR A 375 -5.09 24.81 -46.76
C THR A 375 -3.82 24.17 -46.22
N ASP A 376 -2.67 24.84 -46.43
CA ASP A 376 -1.36 24.41 -45.91
C ASP A 376 -1.31 24.34 -44.36
N THR A 377 -2.20 25.07 -43.69
CA THR A 377 -2.27 25.15 -42.22
C THR A 377 -2.49 23.79 -41.56
N LEU A 378 -3.35 22.92 -42.14
CA LEU A 378 -3.59 21.60 -41.59
C LEU A 378 -2.31 20.76 -41.60
N ILE A 379 -1.68 20.62 -42.77
CA ILE A 379 -0.51 19.74 -42.95
C ILE A 379 0.64 20.22 -42.05
N ARG A 380 0.83 21.55 -41.96
CA ARG A 380 1.81 22.15 -41.06
C ARG A 380 1.53 21.82 -39.59
N SER A 381 0.30 22.03 -39.12
CA SER A 381 -0.07 21.75 -37.71
C SER A 381 0.03 20.26 -37.35
N LEU A 382 -0.22 19.37 -38.31
CA LEU A 382 -0.01 17.94 -38.19
C LEU A 382 1.48 17.62 -38.07
N GLY A 383 2.31 18.22 -38.92
CA GLY A 383 3.78 18.07 -38.87
C GLY A 383 4.35 18.50 -37.51
N VAL A 384 3.89 19.63 -36.97
CA VAL A 384 4.25 20.08 -35.60
C VAL A 384 3.84 19.04 -34.56
N SER A 385 2.62 18.51 -34.64
CA SER A 385 2.09 17.52 -33.69
C SER A 385 2.88 16.22 -33.71
N ILE A 386 3.22 15.73 -34.91
CA ILE A 386 4.08 14.55 -35.08
C ILE A 386 5.46 14.80 -34.49
N TYR A 387 6.06 15.97 -34.77
CA TYR A 387 7.38 16.34 -34.27
C TYR A 387 7.43 16.34 -32.74
N ILE A 388 6.53 17.08 -32.08
CA ILE A 388 6.50 17.16 -30.61
C ILE A 388 6.18 15.79 -29.99
N THR A 389 5.35 14.98 -30.65
CA THR A 389 4.99 13.64 -30.18
C THR A 389 6.17 12.70 -30.22
N VAL A 390 6.89 12.61 -31.33
CA VAL A 390 8.03 11.70 -31.49
C VAL A 390 9.20 12.16 -30.63
N ILE A 391 9.63 13.41 -30.78
CA ILE A 391 10.81 13.92 -30.08
C ILE A 391 10.55 14.06 -28.59
N GLY A 392 9.38 14.58 -28.21
CA GLY A 392 8.97 14.71 -26.81
C GLY A 392 8.94 13.36 -26.12
N THR A 393 8.32 12.33 -26.74
CA THR A 393 8.27 10.98 -26.16
C THR A 393 9.66 10.38 -25.96
N LEU A 394 10.57 10.53 -26.93
CA LEU A 394 11.95 10.04 -26.79
C LEU A 394 12.68 10.73 -25.63
N LEU A 395 12.53 12.06 -25.51
CA LEU A 395 13.09 12.82 -24.39
C LEU A 395 12.49 12.36 -23.06
N ASN A 396 11.17 12.15 -23.01
CA ASN A 396 10.50 11.67 -21.83
C ASN A 396 11.03 10.31 -21.37
N LEU A 397 11.13 9.34 -22.28
CA LEU A 397 11.66 8.01 -21.99
C LEU A 397 13.12 8.09 -21.52
N LEU A 398 13.93 8.92 -22.17
CA LEU A 398 15.34 9.11 -21.82
C LEU A 398 15.47 9.66 -20.39
N PHE A 399 14.85 10.80 -20.10
CA PHE A 399 14.94 11.46 -18.79
C PHE A 399 14.35 10.61 -17.67
N THR A 400 13.20 9.98 -17.94
CA THR A 400 12.55 9.08 -16.97
C THR A 400 13.44 7.87 -16.69
N SER A 401 14.06 7.25 -17.71
CA SER A 401 14.92 6.08 -17.54
C SER A 401 16.23 6.41 -16.82
N LEU A 402 16.88 7.52 -17.20
CA LEU A 402 18.12 7.99 -16.58
C LEU A 402 17.94 8.30 -15.09
N MET A 403 16.75 8.76 -14.67
CA MET A 403 16.46 9.00 -13.27
C MET A 403 15.91 7.76 -12.54
N ALA A 404 15.08 6.94 -13.20
CA ALA A 404 14.49 5.73 -12.63
C ALA A 404 15.55 4.69 -12.26
N TYR A 405 16.56 4.52 -13.11
CA TYR A 405 17.58 3.48 -12.93
C TYR A 405 18.43 3.69 -11.68
N PRO A 406 19.06 4.85 -11.44
CA PRO A 406 19.74 5.12 -10.17
C PRO A 406 18.81 5.00 -8.95
N LEU A 407 17.57 5.49 -9.05
CA LEU A 407 16.58 5.44 -7.95
C LEU A 407 16.01 4.03 -7.72
N SER A 408 16.23 3.08 -8.62
CA SER A 408 15.90 1.67 -8.40
C SER A 408 16.90 1.01 -7.45
N ARG A 409 18.15 1.52 -7.37
CA ARG A 409 19.24 0.96 -6.57
C ARG A 409 19.10 1.32 -5.11
N ARG A 410 18.84 0.32 -4.26
CA ARG A 410 18.62 0.51 -2.82
C ARG A 410 19.85 1.05 -2.09
N TYR A 411 21.05 0.73 -2.58
CA TYR A 411 22.33 1.16 -2.00
C TYR A 411 22.73 2.60 -2.35
N LEU A 412 22.01 3.29 -3.25
CA LEU A 412 22.35 4.67 -3.63
C LEU A 412 22.03 5.63 -2.47
N ARG A 413 23.08 6.21 -1.87
CA ARG A 413 22.96 7.23 -0.81
C ARG A 413 22.21 8.46 -1.34
N GLY A 414 21.28 9.00 -0.54
CA GLY A 414 20.44 10.15 -0.93
C GLY A 414 19.19 9.80 -1.76
N ARG A 415 18.94 8.52 -2.08
CA ARG A 415 17.75 8.07 -2.82
C ARG A 415 16.42 8.48 -2.19
N GLN A 416 16.25 8.29 -0.88
CA GLN A 416 14.99 8.54 -0.17
C GLN A 416 14.55 10.01 -0.20
N PRO A 417 15.39 11.01 0.11
CA PRO A 417 14.99 12.42 -0.01
C PRO A 417 14.68 12.82 -1.46
N ILE A 418 15.37 12.24 -2.45
CA ILE A 418 15.03 12.49 -3.87
C ILE A 418 13.65 11.93 -4.21
N LEU A 419 13.34 10.70 -3.78
CA LEU A 419 12.02 10.09 -4.00
C LEU A 419 10.89 10.84 -3.29
N LEU A 420 11.11 11.26 -2.04
CA LEU A 420 10.19 12.12 -1.31
C LEU A 420 9.99 13.45 -2.04
N GLY A 421 11.07 14.02 -2.58
CA GLY A 421 11.01 15.22 -3.40
C GLY A 421 10.18 15.02 -4.67
N VAL A 422 10.31 13.88 -5.36
CA VAL A 422 9.47 13.56 -6.52
C VAL A 422 7.99 13.43 -6.11
N LEU A 423 7.70 12.68 -5.05
CA LEU A 423 6.35 12.47 -4.54
C LEU A 423 5.68 13.77 -4.11
N PHE A 424 6.43 14.67 -3.48
CA PHE A 424 5.94 15.99 -3.09
C PHE A 424 5.40 16.77 -4.30
N THR A 425 6.06 16.70 -5.46
CA THR A 425 5.58 17.37 -6.67
C THR A 425 4.32 16.76 -7.30
N MET A 426 3.91 15.56 -6.87
CA MET A 426 2.61 14.98 -7.27
C MET A 426 1.45 15.54 -6.45
N LEU A 427 1.73 15.99 -5.23
CA LEU A 427 0.71 16.51 -4.29
C LEU A 427 0.65 18.03 -4.30
N PHE A 428 1.78 18.69 -4.57
CA PHE A 428 1.93 20.12 -4.54
C PHE A 428 2.57 20.60 -5.84
N SER A 429 2.07 21.72 -6.38
CA SER A 429 2.62 22.33 -7.60
C SER A 429 2.77 23.84 -7.45
N GLY A 430 3.67 24.44 -8.22
CA GLY A 430 3.86 25.90 -8.27
C GLY A 430 2.68 26.66 -8.88
N GLY A 431 1.70 25.97 -9.47
CA GLY A 431 0.61 26.60 -10.21
C GLY A 431 1.04 27.18 -11.56
N MET A 432 0.04 27.55 -12.35
CA MET A 432 0.22 27.94 -13.76
C MET A 432 1.08 29.20 -13.96
N ILE A 433 0.87 30.24 -13.16
CA ILE A 433 1.54 31.54 -13.33
C ILE A 433 3.05 31.45 -13.04
N PRO A 434 3.51 30.88 -11.90
CA PRO A 434 4.93 30.69 -11.68
C PRO A 434 5.60 29.79 -12.72
N THR A 435 4.94 28.72 -13.17
CA THR A 435 5.46 27.87 -14.24
C THR A 435 5.62 28.65 -15.55
N TYR A 436 4.66 29.51 -15.91
CA TYR A 436 4.77 30.37 -17.08
C TYR A 436 5.99 31.30 -17.03
N PHE A 437 6.24 31.93 -15.87
CA PHE A 437 7.41 32.79 -15.71
C PHE A 437 8.73 32.03 -15.81
N VAL A 438 8.80 30.78 -15.33
CA VAL A 438 9.99 29.95 -15.52
C VAL A 438 10.24 29.69 -17.00
N VAL A 439 9.24 29.24 -17.75
CA VAL A 439 9.36 29.00 -19.21
C VAL A 439 9.76 30.27 -19.96
N LYS A 440 9.16 31.43 -19.59
CA LYS A 440 9.50 32.74 -20.16
C LYS A 440 10.93 33.18 -19.82
N SER A 441 11.37 32.97 -18.57
CA SER A 441 12.71 33.33 -18.10
C SER A 441 13.82 32.52 -18.77
N LEU A 442 13.52 31.28 -19.18
CA LEU A 442 14.40 30.42 -19.97
C LEU A 442 14.34 30.72 -21.48
N HIS A 443 13.58 31.72 -21.91
CA HIS A 443 13.36 32.10 -23.31
C HIS A 443 12.82 30.95 -24.17
N LEU A 444 12.01 30.08 -23.57
CA LEU A 444 11.40 28.94 -24.27
C LEU A 444 10.05 29.30 -24.91
N THR A 445 9.45 30.44 -24.56
CA THR A 445 8.21 30.93 -25.20
C THR A 445 8.39 31.08 -26.70
N ASP A 446 7.34 30.74 -27.47
CA ASP A 446 7.32 30.69 -28.93
C ASP A 446 8.30 29.66 -29.57
N THR A 447 8.73 28.67 -28.77
CA THR A 447 9.53 27.52 -29.23
C THR A 447 8.84 26.20 -28.94
N LEU A 448 8.99 25.19 -29.80
CA LEU A 448 8.42 23.84 -29.57
C LEU A 448 8.99 23.15 -28.32
N TRP A 449 10.18 23.56 -27.85
CA TRP A 449 10.80 23.06 -26.63
C TRP A 449 9.98 23.38 -25.37
N SER A 450 9.21 24.48 -25.38
CA SER A 450 8.27 24.80 -24.29
C SER A 450 7.18 23.75 -24.09
N LEU A 451 6.91 22.93 -25.11
CA LEU A 451 5.91 21.85 -25.05
C LEU A 451 6.50 20.52 -24.60
N MET A 452 7.83 20.35 -24.66
CA MET A 452 8.50 19.08 -24.39
C MET A 452 9.28 19.09 -23.07
N LEU A 453 10.06 20.15 -22.80
CA LEU A 453 10.97 20.20 -21.66
C LEU A 453 10.23 20.32 -20.31
N PRO A 454 9.22 21.20 -20.12
CA PRO A 454 8.52 21.31 -18.84
C PRO A 454 7.78 20.03 -18.43
N THR A 455 7.48 19.16 -19.40
CA THR A 455 6.77 17.89 -19.20
C THR A 455 7.69 16.67 -19.35
N ALA A 456 9.02 16.85 -19.36
CA ALA A 456 9.99 15.78 -19.64
C ALA A 456 9.96 14.60 -18.66
N ILE A 457 9.50 14.78 -17.41
CA ILE A 457 9.32 13.67 -16.48
C ILE A 457 7.94 13.74 -15.83
N SER A 458 7.15 12.69 -16.00
CA SER A 458 5.98 12.41 -15.17
C SER A 458 6.44 11.68 -13.91
N ALA A 459 6.20 12.27 -12.74
CA ALA A 459 6.56 11.68 -11.44
C ALA A 459 5.92 10.30 -11.24
N PHE A 460 4.67 10.12 -11.70
CA PHE A 460 3.99 8.83 -11.68
C PHE A 460 4.71 7.80 -12.56
N ASN A 461 4.99 8.11 -13.83
CA ASN A 461 5.69 7.19 -14.74
C ASN A 461 7.09 6.85 -14.24
N LEU A 462 7.78 7.82 -13.62
CA LEU A 462 9.09 7.63 -13.00
C LEU A 462 9.04 6.58 -11.88
N ILE A 463 8.07 6.69 -10.96
CA ILE A 463 7.94 5.76 -9.83
C ILE A 463 7.64 4.36 -10.32
N VAL A 464 6.72 4.22 -11.28
CA VAL A 464 6.36 2.90 -11.83
C VAL A 464 7.54 2.29 -12.59
N LEU A 465 8.22 3.04 -13.46
CA LEU A 465 9.39 2.54 -14.19
C LEU A 465 10.55 2.18 -13.25
N LYS A 466 10.76 2.97 -12.19
CA LYS A 466 11.74 2.68 -11.14
C LYS A 466 11.42 1.37 -10.40
N ASN A 467 10.14 1.04 -10.20
CA ASN A 467 9.72 -0.24 -9.62
C ASN A 467 9.97 -1.41 -10.58
N PHE A 468 9.73 -1.21 -11.89
CA PHE A 468 10.08 -2.21 -12.91
C PHE A 468 11.59 -2.50 -12.95
N PHE A 469 12.43 -1.47 -12.97
CA PHE A 469 13.87 -1.66 -12.96
C PHE A 469 14.35 -2.34 -11.68
N GLN A 470 13.74 -2.04 -10.53
CA GLN A 470 14.06 -2.69 -9.25
C GLN A 470 13.65 -4.17 -9.22
N ALA A 471 12.76 -4.61 -10.10
CA ALA A 471 12.33 -6.01 -10.20
C ALA A 471 13.26 -6.87 -11.06
N ILE A 472 14.21 -6.26 -11.80
CA ILE A 472 15.19 -6.99 -12.59
C ILE A 472 16.21 -7.64 -11.65
N PRO A 473 16.52 -8.94 -11.81
CA PRO A 473 17.50 -9.62 -10.97
C PRO A 473 18.89 -8.97 -11.08
N ASP A 474 19.49 -8.60 -9.95
CA ASP A 474 20.81 -7.97 -9.89
C ASP A 474 21.93 -8.85 -10.53
N GLU A 475 21.73 -10.17 -10.60
CA GLU A 475 22.65 -11.14 -11.18
C GLU A 475 22.97 -10.84 -12.65
N LEU A 476 21.98 -10.39 -13.42
CA LEU A 476 22.16 -10.03 -14.82
C LEU A 476 23.04 -8.77 -14.99
N GLU A 477 23.01 -7.90 -13.99
CA GLU A 477 23.80 -6.67 -13.98
C GLU A 477 25.22 -6.90 -13.49
N ASP A 478 25.38 -7.74 -12.46
CA ASP A 478 26.69 -8.13 -11.94
C ASP A 478 27.46 -8.94 -12.99
N ALA A 479 26.80 -9.84 -13.72
CA ALA A 479 27.39 -10.52 -14.88
C ALA A 479 27.87 -9.51 -15.95
N ALA A 480 27.02 -8.56 -16.33
CA ALA A 480 27.40 -7.53 -17.30
C ALA A 480 28.56 -6.64 -16.81
N LYS A 481 28.64 -6.36 -15.51
CA LYS A 481 29.74 -5.59 -14.88
C LYS A 481 31.04 -6.38 -14.86
N ILE A 482 30.99 -7.69 -14.61
CA ILE A 482 32.14 -8.60 -14.71
C ILE A 482 32.66 -8.62 -16.16
N ASP A 483 31.76 -8.58 -17.15
CA ASP A 483 32.08 -8.46 -18.58
C ASP A 483 32.56 -7.04 -19.01
N GLY A 484 32.79 -6.14 -18.05
CA GLY A 484 33.34 -4.81 -18.29
C GLY A 484 32.33 -3.70 -18.59
N CYS A 485 31.01 -3.95 -18.46
CA CYS A 485 30.02 -2.87 -18.60
C CYS A 485 30.00 -1.96 -17.35
N ASN A 486 29.97 -0.64 -17.57
CA ASN A 486 29.65 0.32 -16.52
C ASN A 486 28.13 0.48 -16.35
N ASP A 487 27.66 1.20 -15.32
CA ASP A 487 26.22 1.34 -15.03
C ASP A 487 25.40 1.93 -16.20
N VAL A 488 26.01 2.78 -17.03
CA VAL A 488 25.37 3.31 -18.25
C VAL A 488 25.21 2.19 -19.28
N GLY A 489 26.25 1.39 -19.50
CA GLY A 489 26.22 0.21 -20.36
C GLY A 489 25.17 -0.80 -19.90
N VAL A 490 25.08 -1.05 -18.60
CA VAL A 490 24.06 -1.94 -18.01
C VAL A 490 22.65 -1.41 -18.27
N LEU A 491 22.41 -0.10 -18.07
CA LEU A 491 21.11 0.50 -18.37
C LEU A 491 20.70 0.24 -19.83
N PHE A 492 21.54 0.61 -20.80
CA PHE A 492 21.16 0.57 -22.21
C PHE A 492 21.20 -0.83 -22.82
N ARG A 493 22.06 -1.73 -22.34
CA ARG A 493 22.24 -3.08 -22.92
C ARG A 493 21.46 -4.18 -22.20
N ILE A 494 21.13 -4.00 -20.92
CA ILE A 494 20.46 -5.03 -20.12
C ILE A 494 19.08 -4.54 -19.67
N VAL A 495 19.04 -3.46 -18.88
CA VAL A 495 17.80 -3.04 -18.20
C VAL A 495 16.73 -2.54 -19.17
N LEU A 496 17.09 -1.67 -20.12
CA LEU A 496 16.12 -1.17 -21.11
C LEU A 496 15.56 -2.28 -22.01
N PRO A 497 16.37 -3.18 -22.60
CA PRO A 497 15.86 -4.33 -23.36
C PRO A 497 14.93 -5.25 -22.56
N LEU A 498 15.27 -5.58 -21.31
CA LEU A 498 14.41 -6.40 -20.44
C LEU A 498 13.11 -5.67 -20.06
N SER A 499 13.14 -4.34 -20.05
CA SER A 499 12.00 -3.49 -19.70
C SER A 499 11.16 -3.05 -20.91
N MET A 500 11.43 -3.56 -22.13
CA MET A 500 10.73 -3.16 -23.35
C MET A 500 9.18 -3.18 -23.26
N PRO A 501 8.54 -4.17 -22.60
CA PRO A 501 7.08 -4.14 -22.41
C PRO A 501 6.59 -2.93 -21.59
N ALA A 502 7.32 -2.56 -20.54
CA ALA A 502 7.02 -1.39 -19.72
C ALA A 502 7.33 -0.09 -20.49
N MET A 503 8.48 -0.04 -21.18
CA MET A 503 8.89 1.11 -22.00
C MET A 503 7.89 1.41 -23.12
N ALA A 504 7.36 0.39 -23.80
CA ALA A 504 6.33 0.55 -24.83
C ALA A 504 5.05 1.18 -24.26
N THR A 505 4.69 0.80 -23.03
CA THR A 505 3.52 1.34 -22.33
C THR A 505 3.71 2.81 -21.97
N PHE A 506 4.87 3.21 -21.42
CA PHE A 506 5.11 4.61 -21.07
C PHE A 506 5.36 5.50 -22.28
N SER A 507 6.01 4.97 -23.33
CA SER A 507 6.22 5.65 -24.61
C SER A 507 4.89 6.16 -25.15
N LEU A 508 3.90 5.28 -25.13
CA LEU A 508 2.55 5.61 -25.51
C LEU A 508 1.94 6.74 -24.68
N PHE A 509 2.02 6.69 -23.35
CA PHE A 509 1.39 7.72 -22.50
C PHE A 509 1.95 9.10 -22.80
N TYR A 510 3.27 9.18 -22.97
CA TYR A 510 3.93 10.41 -23.38
C TYR A 510 3.51 10.81 -24.79
N ALA A 511 3.40 9.87 -25.73
CA ALA A 511 2.97 10.17 -27.09
C ALA A 511 1.53 10.72 -27.15
N VAL A 512 0.59 10.10 -26.43
CA VAL A 512 -0.80 10.57 -26.32
C VAL A 512 -0.85 11.95 -25.67
N ALA A 513 -0.08 12.17 -24.61
CA ALA A 513 -0.02 13.48 -23.94
C ALA A 513 0.49 14.58 -24.88
N HIS A 514 1.53 14.32 -25.67
CA HIS A 514 2.06 15.27 -26.66
C HIS A 514 1.11 15.47 -27.84
N TRP A 515 0.47 14.40 -28.33
CA TRP A 515 -0.54 14.50 -29.39
C TRP A 515 -1.72 15.37 -28.97
N ASN A 516 -2.10 15.27 -27.69
CA ASN A 516 -3.19 16.03 -27.09
C ASN A 516 -2.72 17.39 -26.54
N SER A 517 -1.50 17.85 -26.84
CA SER A 517 -0.95 19.11 -26.35
C SER A 517 -1.71 20.31 -26.92
N PHE A 518 -2.73 20.74 -26.16
CA PHE A 518 -3.55 21.90 -26.45
C PHE A 518 -3.17 23.06 -25.54
N PHE A 519 -3.34 22.88 -24.23
CA PHE A 519 -3.30 24.01 -23.29
C PHE A 519 -1.91 24.63 -23.15
N ASN A 520 -0.88 23.79 -23.07
CA ASN A 520 0.51 24.25 -23.04
C ASN A 520 0.86 25.05 -24.31
N ALA A 521 0.33 24.64 -25.47
CA ALA A 521 0.54 25.36 -26.71
C ALA A 521 -0.16 26.72 -26.72
N VAL A 522 -1.39 26.82 -26.22
CA VAL A 522 -2.09 28.12 -26.09
C VAL A 522 -1.36 29.09 -25.16
N ILE A 523 -0.70 28.60 -24.12
CA ILE A 523 0.02 29.47 -23.18
C ILE A 523 1.40 29.89 -23.72
N TYR A 524 2.12 28.98 -24.38
CA TYR A 524 3.53 29.20 -24.73
C TYR A 524 3.77 29.57 -26.18
N ILE A 525 2.83 29.31 -27.09
CA ILE A 525 2.98 29.50 -28.54
C ILE A 525 1.95 30.52 -29.05
N ASN A 526 2.43 31.73 -29.29
CA ASN A 526 1.70 32.80 -29.97
C ASN A 526 1.81 32.68 -31.50
N ASP A 527 2.91 32.11 -31.99
CA ASP A 527 3.17 31.91 -33.42
C ASP A 527 2.29 30.79 -34.01
N SER A 528 1.32 31.19 -34.84
CA SER A 528 0.37 30.27 -35.48
C SER A 528 1.00 29.24 -36.41
N GLU A 529 2.25 29.43 -36.86
CA GLU A 529 2.96 28.45 -37.67
C GLU A 529 3.42 27.25 -36.86
N LYS A 530 3.55 27.43 -35.54
CA LYS A 530 3.99 26.42 -34.58
C LYS A 530 2.82 25.80 -33.81
N TRP A 531 1.58 26.07 -34.21
CA TRP A 531 0.42 25.49 -33.55
C TRP A 531 0.29 24.00 -33.82
N PRO A 532 0.17 23.16 -32.79
CA PRO A 532 -0.20 21.77 -32.97
C PRO A 532 -1.66 21.66 -33.43
N VAL A 533 -2.01 20.50 -33.97
CA VAL A 533 -3.31 20.20 -34.58
C VAL A 533 -4.46 20.43 -33.61
N GLN A 534 -4.25 20.25 -32.31
CA GLN A 534 -5.27 20.47 -31.28
C GLN A 534 -5.64 21.95 -31.10
N VAL A 535 -4.68 22.87 -31.26
CA VAL A 535 -4.95 24.32 -31.20
C VAL A 535 -5.71 24.75 -32.46
N TRP A 536 -5.28 24.26 -33.62
CA TRP A 536 -5.98 24.52 -34.87
C TRP A 536 -7.40 23.93 -34.89
N LEU A 537 -7.59 22.72 -34.35
CA LEU A 537 -8.90 22.10 -34.15
C LEU A 537 -9.84 23.00 -33.34
N ARG A 538 -9.37 23.57 -32.23
CA ARG A 538 -10.16 24.50 -31.41
C ARG A 538 -10.60 25.72 -32.22
N GLU A 539 -9.69 26.30 -32.99
CA GLU A 539 -10.01 27.46 -33.83
C GLU A 539 -11.15 27.14 -34.80
N ILE A 540 -11.06 26.04 -35.54
CA ILE A 540 -12.07 25.67 -36.56
C ILE A 540 -13.39 25.18 -35.96
N VAL A 541 -13.33 24.39 -34.88
CA VAL A 541 -14.51 23.69 -34.34
C VAL A 541 -15.26 24.53 -33.31
N ILE A 542 -14.53 25.26 -32.47
CA ILE A 542 -15.09 25.92 -31.28
C ILE A 542 -15.16 27.43 -31.50
N LEU A 543 -14.12 28.06 -32.04
CA LEU A 543 -14.03 29.53 -32.14
C LEU A 543 -14.49 30.11 -33.49
N ALA A 544 -14.51 29.33 -34.57
CA ALA A 544 -14.87 29.80 -35.91
C ALA A 544 -16.37 30.09 -36.12
N GLN A 545 -17.17 30.16 -35.06
CA GLN A 545 -18.58 30.55 -35.11
C GLN A 545 -18.79 31.98 -35.66
N SER A 546 -17.75 32.82 -35.74
CA SER A 546 -17.84 34.20 -36.25
C SER A 546 -16.88 34.56 -37.39
N ARG A 547 -16.10 33.61 -37.96
CA ARG A 547 -15.03 33.94 -38.93
C ARG A 547 -15.02 33.14 -40.24
N ILE A 548 -15.89 32.15 -40.43
CA ILE A 548 -16.01 31.43 -41.73
C ILE A 548 -16.93 32.24 -42.66
N GLY A 549 -16.57 33.50 -42.92
CA GLY A 549 -17.33 34.43 -43.76
C GLY A 549 -16.48 35.28 -44.70
N ASP A 550 -15.16 35.06 -44.73
CA ASP A 550 -14.22 35.97 -45.43
C ASP A 550 -13.44 35.30 -46.58
N THR A 551 -13.91 34.15 -47.07
CA THR A 551 -13.42 33.55 -48.32
C THR A 551 -14.54 33.52 -49.34
N SER A 552 -14.26 34.11 -50.50
CA SER A 552 -15.11 34.22 -51.69
C SER A 552 -15.38 32.85 -52.34
N ILE A 553 -16.09 31.98 -51.62
CA ILE A 553 -16.59 30.70 -52.09
C ILE A 553 -18.11 30.78 -51.93
N GLU A 554 -18.86 30.53 -53.00
CA GLU A 554 -20.32 30.59 -53.00
C GLU A 554 -20.92 29.80 -51.83
N GLU A 555 -21.78 30.45 -51.02
CA GLU A 555 -22.42 29.91 -49.81
C GLU A 555 -23.22 28.61 -50.05
N THR A 556 -23.43 28.22 -51.31
CA THR A 556 -24.17 27.03 -51.73
C THR A 556 -23.35 25.74 -51.77
N GLU A 557 -22.01 25.76 -51.77
CA GLU A 557 -21.22 24.54 -52.02
C GLU A 557 -20.66 23.84 -50.77
N ILE A 558 -20.54 24.48 -49.61
CA ILE A 558 -19.91 23.85 -48.42
C ILE A 558 -20.60 24.25 -47.11
N GLN A 559 -21.12 23.26 -46.38
CA GLN A 559 -21.74 23.50 -45.08
C GLN A 559 -20.68 23.51 -43.97
N PRO A 560 -20.64 24.51 -43.06
CA PRO A 560 -19.64 24.60 -41.99
C PRO A 560 -19.58 23.37 -41.07
N LEU A 561 -20.70 22.66 -40.90
CA LEU A 561 -20.79 21.46 -40.07
C LEU A 561 -19.95 20.30 -40.64
N THR A 562 -19.97 20.06 -41.95
CA THR A 562 -19.21 18.95 -42.56
C THR A 562 -17.70 19.18 -42.50
N ILE A 563 -17.24 20.44 -42.61
CA ILE A 563 -15.83 20.82 -42.39
C ILE A 563 -15.42 20.53 -40.94
N ARG A 564 -16.21 20.96 -39.96
CA ARG A 564 -15.90 20.73 -38.53
C ARG A 564 -15.80 19.24 -38.21
N MET A 565 -16.71 18.42 -38.74
CA MET A 565 -16.70 16.97 -38.59
C MET A 565 -15.44 16.36 -39.24
N ALA A 566 -15.10 16.76 -40.46
CA ALA A 566 -13.90 16.28 -41.15
C ALA A 566 -12.60 16.64 -40.40
N VAL A 567 -12.51 17.83 -39.81
CA VAL A 567 -11.36 18.23 -38.98
C VAL A 567 -11.26 17.38 -37.70
N ILE A 568 -12.38 17.07 -37.03
CA ILE A 568 -12.38 16.14 -35.89
C ILE A 568 -11.92 14.74 -36.31
N VAL A 569 -12.48 14.20 -37.40
CA VAL A 569 -12.10 12.88 -37.91
C VAL A 569 -10.59 12.83 -38.18
N PHE A 570 -10.07 13.83 -38.89
CA PHE A 570 -8.68 13.87 -39.30
C PHE A 570 -7.71 14.00 -38.10
N SER A 571 -8.06 14.79 -37.09
CA SER A 571 -7.25 14.94 -35.85
C SER A 571 -7.32 13.72 -34.92
N THR A 572 -8.38 12.91 -35.02
CA THR A 572 -8.64 11.77 -34.11
C THR A 572 -8.16 10.43 -34.67
N ILE A 573 -8.22 10.22 -35.99
CA ILE A 573 -7.81 8.94 -36.62
C ILE A 573 -6.38 8.52 -36.27
N PRO A 574 -5.34 9.39 -36.36
CA PRO A 574 -3.96 8.96 -36.10
C PRO A 574 -3.78 8.38 -34.71
N ILE A 575 -4.40 8.99 -33.68
CA ILE A 575 -4.31 8.49 -32.31
C ILE A 575 -5.15 7.22 -32.09
N MET A 576 -6.28 7.07 -32.79
CA MET A 576 -7.08 5.85 -32.77
C MET A 576 -6.40 4.66 -33.43
N LEU A 577 -5.61 4.85 -34.49
CA LEU A 577 -4.85 3.77 -35.13
C LEU A 577 -3.75 3.19 -34.23
N VAL A 578 -3.26 4.00 -33.29
CA VAL A 578 -2.29 3.58 -32.30
C VAL A 578 -2.97 2.69 -31.23
N TYR A 579 -4.29 2.80 -31.02
CA TYR A 579 -5.06 2.12 -29.97
C TYR A 579 -4.96 0.57 -29.92
N PRO A 580 -5.13 -0.18 -31.03
CA PRO A 580 -5.05 -1.64 -30.99
C PRO A 580 -3.68 -2.18 -30.53
N PHE A 581 -2.61 -1.41 -30.77
CA PHE A 581 -1.27 -1.72 -30.28
C PHE A 581 -1.17 -1.56 -28.75
N LEU A 582 -1.98 -0.68 -28.16
CA LEU A 582 -1.99 -0.31 -26.74
C LEU A 582 -2.62 -1.42 -25.92
N GLN A 583 -3.78 -1.90 -26.37
CA GLN A 583 -4.52 -2.95 -25.69
C GLN A 583 -3.67 -4.23 -25.50
N LYS A 584 -2.85 -4.58 -26.48
CA LYS A 584 -2.00 -5.78 -26.45
C LYS A 584 -0.83 -5.70 -25.45
N HIS A 585 -0.22 -4.52 -25.29
CA HIS A 585 0.97 -4.33 -24.44
C HIS A 585 0.59 -3.86 -23.03
N PHE A 586 -0.45 -3.05 -22.89
CA PHE A 586 -0.89 -2.49 -21.62
C PHE A 586 -1.42 -3.56 -20.66
N ALA A 587 -2.27 -4.48 -21.16
CA ALA A 587 -2.79 -5.59 -20.37
C ALA A 587 -1.67 -6.52 -19.87
N LYS A 588 -0.52 -6.56 -20.55
CA LYS A 588 0.66 -7.28 -20.06
C LYS A 588 1.45 -6.44 -19.06
N GLY A 589 1.69 -5.17 -19.35
CA GLY A 589 2.48 -4.27 -18.51
C GLY A 589 1.88 -4.01 -17.12
N VAL A 590 0.59 -3.68 -17.03
CA VAL A 590 -0.05 -3.41 -15.71
C VAL A 590 -0.20 -4.67 -14.88
N MET A 591 -0.59 -5.80 -15.50
CA MET A 591 -0.70 -7.09 -14.81
C MET A 591 0.65 -7.56 -14.27
N LEU A 592 1.75 -7.34 -14.99
CA LEU A 592 3.10 -7.65 -14.49
C LEU A 592 3.54 -6.72 -13.34
N GLY A 593 3.11 -5.46 -13.34
CA GLY A 593 3.48 -4.48 -12.30
C GLY A 593 2.67 -4.58 -11.00
N SER A 594 1.42 -5.04 -11.05
CA SER A 594 0.54 -5.19 -9.87
C SER A 594 0.44 -6.61 -9.32
N VAL A 595 0.79 -7.64 -10.11
CA VAL A 595 0.60 -9.06 -9.74
C VAL A 595 1.93 -9.80 -9.50
N LYS A 596 3.09 -9.25 -9.85
CA LYS A 596 4.40 -9.92 -9.61
C LYS A 596 5.22 -9.38 -8.44
N GLY A 597 4.57 -9.34 -7.27
CA GLY A 597 5.22 -9.71 -6.01
C GLY A 597 5.15 -11.23 -5.74
N CYS A 598 4.97 -12.04 -6.78
CA CYS A 598 4.91 -13.51 -6.76
C CYS A 598 6.02 -14.07 -7.66
N GLY A 599 6.70 -15.09 -7.16
CA GLY A 599 7.98 -15.62 -7.63
C GLY A 599 8.04 -16.02 -9.09
N SER A 600 9.25 -15.94 -9.63
CA SER A 600 9.63 -16.57 -10.88
C SER A 600 10.17 -17.96 -10.60
N ASP A 601 9.30 -18.96 -10.52
CA ASP A 601 9.72 -20.34 -10.72
C ASP A 601 9.78 -20.59 -12.24
N GLN A 602 10.98 -20.43 -12.80
CA GLN A 602 11.34 -21.15 -14.02
C GLN A 602 12.26 -22.27 -13.60
N GLY A 603 11.73 -23.50 -13.67
CA GLY A 603 12.46 -24.71 -13.39
C GLY A 603 13.78 -24.78 -14.15
N GLN A 604 14.88 -24.80 -13.41
CA GLN A 604 16.14 -25.34 -13.85
C GLN A 604 16.48 -26.50 -12.92
N ALA A 605 16.44 -27.72 -13.46
CA ALA A 605 17.15 -28.84 -12.86
C ALA A 605 18.64 -28.48 -12.83
N ALA A 606 19.22 -28.43 -11.64
CA ALA A 606 20.65 -28.22 -11.49
C ALA A 606 21.38 -29.53 -11.78
N GLU A 607 22.32 -29.47 -12.72
CA GLU A 607 23.37 -30.48 -12.89
C GLU A 607 24.20 -30.58 -11.59
N GLY A 608 24.42 -31.80 -11.08
CA GLY A 608 25.45 -32.04 -10.06
C GLY A 608 25.05 -32.67 -8.71
N GLY A 609 23.88 -33.31 -8.56
CA GLY A 609 23.56 -34.10 -7.35
C GLY A 609 23.36 -33.30 -6.04
N VAL A 610 23.37 -31.97 -6.10
CA VAL A 610 23.06 -31.06 -4.98
C VAL A 610 21.54 -30.90 -4.86
N GLN A 611 21.00 -31.03 -3.65
CA GLN A 611 19.54 -30.96 -3.42
C GLN A 611 19.05 -29.50 -3.41
N ASN A 612 18.08 -29.17 -4.27
CA ASN A 612 17.39 -27.87 -4.22
C ASN A 612 16.29 -27.87 -3.14
N VAL A 613 16.35 -26.90 -2.23
CA VAL A 613 15.38 -26.69 -1.14
C VAL A 613 14.78 -25.30 -1.27
N SER A 614 13.52 -25.22 -1.70
CA SER A 614 12.77 -23.96 -1.71
C SER A 614 11.95 -23.81 -0.43
N ILE A 615 11.98 -22.60 0.16
CA ILE A 615 11.39 -22.32 1.47
C ILE A 615 10.63 -20.99 1.46
N ALA A 616 9.40 -20.95 1.97
CA ALA A 616 8.68 -19.70 2.27
C ALA A 616 8.67 -19.42 3.78
N ILE A 617 9.33 -18.34 4.20
CA ILE A 617 9.47 -17.92 5.61
C ILE A 617 9.26 -16.42 5.81
N ALA A 618 8.98 -16.02 7.05
CA ALA A 618 8.68 -14.64 7.38
C ALA A 618 9.94 -13.78 7.33
N GLN A 619 9.84 -12.59 6.73
CA GLN A 619 10.88 -11.58 6.79
C GLN A 619 10.96 -11.01 8.21
N VAL A 620 12.08 -11.27 8.88
CA VAL A 620 12.38 -10.74 10.21
C VAL A 620 13.48 -9.70 10.08
N GLY A 621 13.12 -8.41 10.21
CA GLY A 621 14.04 -7.31 9.93
C GLY A 621 14.27 -7.11 8.44
N ASP A 622 15.49 -6.71 8.05
CA ASP A 622 15.87 -6.60 6.65
C ASP A 622 16.11 -7.99 6.03
N VAL A 623 15.80 -8.14 4.74
CA VAL A 623 16.15 -9.36 4.00
C VAL A 623 17.68 -9.49 3.96
N PRO A 624 18.25 -10.67 4.29
CA PRO A 624 19.69 -10.90 4.16
C PRO A 624 20.21 -10.50 2.77
N SER A 625 21.41 -9.91 2.72
CA SER A 625 22.06 -9.58 1.45
C SER A 625 22.29 -10.83 0.60
N LYS A 626 22.22 -10.70 -0.73
CA LYS A 626 22.61 -11.78 -1.65
C LYS A 626 24.05 -12.23 -1.38
N GLY A 627 24.29 -13.54 -1.39
CA GLY A 627 25.59 -14.12 -1.03
C GLY A 627 25.92 -14.03 0.45
N ASN A 628 24.92 -13.93 1.33
CA ASN A 628 25.13 -13.96 2.77
C ASN A 628 25.94 -15.20 3.17
N GLU A 629 27.01 -14.98 3.92
CA GLU A 629 27.97 -16.01 4.34
C GLU A 629 27.34 -17.10 5.22
N VAL A 630 26.30 -16.76 6.00
CA VAL A 630 25.50 -17.71 6.78
C VAL A 630 24.77 -18.68 5.86
N GLN A 631 24.09 -18.18 4.81
CA GLN A 631 23.41 -19.04 3.85
C GLN A 631 24.40 -19.94 3.11
N GLN A 632 25.55 -19.40 2.68
CA GLN A 632 26.59 -20.20 2.01
C GLN A 632 27.12 -21.33 2.89
N LYS A 633 27.33 -21.06 4.19
CA LYS A 633 27.73 -22.09 5.15
C LYS A 633 26.66 -23.16 5.35
N ILE A 634 25.38 -22.76 5.41
CA ILE A 634 24.26 -23.71 5.48
C ILE A 634 24.24 -24.58 4.21
N GLU A 635 24.30 -23.99 3.02
CA GLU A 635 24.30 -24.68 1.73
C GLU A 635 25.47 -25.67 1.61
N ALA A 636 26.68 -25.23 1.98
CA ALA A 636 27.89 -26.04 1.94
C ALA A 636 27.82 -27.23 2.92
N TYR A 637 27.38 -27.01 4.15
CA TYR A 637 27.30 -28.07 5.17
C TYR A 637 26.22 -29.10 4.86
N THR A 638 25.06 -28.62 4.40
CA THR A 638 23.91 -29.49 4.14
C THR A 638 23.96 -30.17 2.76
N ASN A 639 24.88 -29.75 1.89
CA ASN A 639 24.93 -30.11 0.47
C ASN A 639 23.62 -29.78 -0.25
N THR A 640 23.12 -28.56 -0.03
CA THR A 640 21.87 -28.05 -0.61
C THR A 640 22.07 -26.71 -1.30
N LYS A 641 21.10 -26.34 -2.12
CA LYS A 641 20.94 -24.98 -2.64
C LYS A 641 19.62 -24.41 -2.12
N LEU A 642 19.69 -23.30 -1.40
CA LEU A 642 18.53 -22.70 -0.75
C LEU A 642 17.91 -21.61 -1.63
N ASP A 643 16.62 -21.75 -1.88
CA ASP A 643 15.80 -20.70 -2.48
C ASP A 643 14.76 -20.22 -1.45
N ILE A 644 15.01 -19.05 -0.86
CA ILE A 644 14.20 -18.54 0.24
C ILE A 644 13.32 -17.39 -0.24
N GLN A 645 12.01 -17.62 -0.19
CA GLN A 645 11.00 -16.60 -0.35
C GLN A 645 10.74 -15.89 0.99
N TRP A 646 11.32 -14.68 1.12
CA TRP A 646 11.11 -13.80 2.27
C TRP A 646 9.77 -13.05 2.13
N ILE A 647 8.82 -13.37 3.00
CA ILE A 647 7.48 -12.77 2.97
C ILE A 647 7.34 -11.74 4.10
N PRO A 648 6.99 -10.47 3.82
CA PRO A 648 6.79 -9.46 4.86
C PRO A 648 5.81 -9.93 5.95
N ALA A 649 6.17 -9.74 7.23
CA ALA A 649 5.37 -10.21 8.35
C ALA A 649 3.91 -9.72 8.33
N SER A 650 3.66 -8.48 7.86
CA SER A 650 2.32 -7.90 7.75
C SER A 650 1.42 -8.54 6.69
N ALA A 651 2.01 -9.24 5.71
CA ALA A 651 1.28 -9.91 4.62
C ALA A 651 1.41 -11.44 4.71
N TYR A 652 2.01 -11.96 5.79
CA TYR A 652 2.45 -13.35 5.88
C TYR A 652 1.27 -14.32 5.79
N ASN A 653 0.27 -14.14 6.66
CA ASN A 653 -0.89 -15.03 6.72
C ASN A 653 -1.72 -15.01 5.43
N ASP A 654 -1.94 -13.82 4.85
CA ASP A 654 -2.63 -13.68 3.58
C ASP A 654 -1.89 -14.41 2.46
N LYS A 655 -0.55 -14.29 2.43
CA LYS A 655 0.27 -14.96 1.42
C LYS A 655 0.25 -16.47 1.58
N ILE A 656 0.36 -16.98 2.80
CA ILE A 656 0.30 -18.41 3.10
C ILE A 656 -1.05 -18.99 2.69
N ASN A 657 -2.15 -18.30 3.03
CA ASN A 657 -3.50 -18.72 2.65
C ASN A 657 -3.67 -18.77 1.13
N VAL A 658 -3.15 -17.77 0.40
CA VAL A 658 -3.16 -17.77 -1.08
C VAL A 658 -2.34 -18.93 -1.64
N MET A 659 -1.16 -19.23 -1.10
CA MET A 659 -0.33 -20.34 -1.57
C MET A 659 -0.98 -21.71 -1.28
N ILE A 660 -1.64 -21.87 -0.13
CA ILE A 660 -2.42 -23.08 0.19
C ILE A 660 -3.57 -23.25 -0.80
N ALA A 661 -4.33 -22.18 -1.04
CA ALA A 661 -5.44 -22.18 -1.98
C ALA A 661 -4.97 -22.51 -3.41
N SER A 662 -3.95 -21.83 -3.92
CA SER A 662 -3.42 -22.07 -5.26
C SER A 662 -2.66 -23.40 -5.40
N SER A 663 -2.34 -24.07 -4.30
CA SER A 663 -1.40 -25.21 -4.25
C SER A 663 0.00 -24.89 -4.80
N ASP A 664 0.34 -23.60 -4.91
CA ASP A 664 1.62 -23.10 -5.43
C ASP A 664 2.52 -22.73 -4.24
N MET A 665 2.97 -23.76 -3.53
CA MET A 665 3.80 -23.64 -2.33
C MET A 665 5.20 -24.20 -2.57
N PRO A 666 6.27 -23.57 -2.05
CA PRO A 666 7.61 -24.15 -2.09
C PRO A 666 7.69 -25.47 -1.29
N LYS A 667 8.83 -26.19 -1.38
CA LYS A 667 8.98 -27.51 -0.74
C LYS A 667 8.85 -27.48 0.78
N ILE A 668 9.21 -26.36 1.41
CA ILE A 668 9.00 -26.10 2.84
C ILE A 668 8.26 -24.78 2.98
N VAL A 669 7.21 -24.76 3.79
CA VAL A 669 6.49 -23.51 4.11
C VAL A 669 6.33 -23.41 5.62
N LYS A 670 6.75 -22.29 6.21
CA LYS A 670 6.48 -22.01 7.63
C LYS A 670 5.03 -21.55 7.76
N VAL A 671 4.23 -22.32 8.49
CA VAL A 671 2.81 -22.02 8.74
C VAL A 671 2.59 -21.72 10.22
N GLN A 672 1.53 -20.97 10.50
CA GLN A 672 1.05 -20.72 11.86
C GLN A 672 -0.35 -21.33 12.02
N TYR A 673 -0.72 -21.65 13.26
CA TYR A 673 -2.06 -22.13 13.55
C TYR A 673 -3.10 -21.07 13.21
N ASN A 674 -3.93 -21.37 12.22
CA ASN A 674 -5.12 -20.61 11.86
C ASN A 674 -6.13 -21.57 11.20
N PRO A 675 -7.41 -21.18 11.07
CA PRO A 675 -8.45 -22.07 10.55
C PRO A 675 -8.12 -22.67 9.17
N THR A 676 -7.54 -21.89 8.27
CA THR A 676 -7.13 -22.32 6.92
C THR A 676 -6.04 -23.38 6.97
N VAL A 677 -4.98 -23.15 7.75
CA VAL A 677 -3.85 -24.08 7.90
C VAL A 677 -4.31 -25.37 8.58
N THR A 678 -5.10 -25.28 9.65
CA THR A 678 -5.65 -26.45 10.33
C THR A 678 -6.56 -27.23 9.38
N SER A 679 -7.42 -26.57 8.60
CA SER A 679 -8.23 -27.24 7.58
C SER A 679 -7.37 -27.90 6.51
N ALA A 680 -6.28 -27.27 6.06
CA ALA A 680 -5.37 -27.83 5.07
C ALA A 680 -4.63 -29.07 5.60
N MET A 681 -4.22 -29.05 6.87
CA MET A 681 -3.64 -30.22 7.55
C MET A 681 -4.65 -31.38 7.61
N ARG A 682 -5.89 -31.13 8.04
CA ARG A 682 -6.97 -32.13 8.09
C ARG A 682 -7.32 -32.70 6.72
N ASN A 683 -7.25 -31.86 5.68
CA ASN A 683 -7.45 -32.27 4.29
C ASN A 683 -6.18 -32.86 3.65
N ASP A 684 -5.18 -33.21 4.45
CA ASP A 684 -3.97 -33.90 4.02
C ASP A 684 -3.17 -33.17 2.91
N VAL A 685 -3.26 -31.83 2.87
CA VAL A 685 -2.50 -30.96 1.93
C VAL A 685 -0.99 -31.05 2.20
N PHE A 686 -0.62 -31.23 3.47
CA PHE A 686 0.76 -31.41 3.92
C PHE A 686 1.06 -32.89 4.21
N TRP A 687 2.34 -33.26 4.15
CA TRP A 687 2.81 -34.57 4.57
C TRP A 687 2.71 -34.75 6.08
N GLU A 688 2.27 -35.93 6.52
CA GLU A 688 2.45 -36.38 7.89
C GLU A 688 3.92 -36.82 8.07
N VAL A 689 4.59 -36.25 9.07
CA VAL A 689 6.01 -36.51 9.35
C VAL A 689 6.25 -37.28 10.65
N GLY A 690 5.27 -37.32 11.56
CA GLY A 690 5.38 -37.92 12.89
C GLY A 690 6.09 -39.29 12.92
N PRO A 691 5.65 -40.28 12.12
CA PRO A 691 6.26 -41.61 12.10
C PRO A 691 7.74 -41.62 11.66
N LEU A 692 8.18 -40.62 10.91
CA LEU A 692 9.53 -40.51 10.38
C LEU A 692 10.49 -39.80 11.34
N LEU A 693 9.99 -38.98 12.27
CA LEU A 693 10.83 -38.13 13.13
C LEU A 693 11.84 -38.93 13.98
N LYS A 694 11.49 -40.16 14.36
CA LYS A 694 12.35 -41.07 15.14
C LYS A 694 13.65 -41.47 14.42
N ASP A 695 13.68 -41.36 13.09
CA ASP A 695 14.84 -41.74 12.27
C ASP A 695 15.91 -40.64 12.22
N TYR A 696 15.61 -39.45 12.78
CA TYR A 696 16.45 -38.26 12.76
C TYR A 696 17.00 -37.95 14.14
N LYS A 697 18.33 -37.92 14.26
CA LYS A 697 19.04 -37.89 15.54
C LYS A 697 18.71 -36.64 16.37
N ASN A 698 18.72 -35.45 15.76
CA ASN A 698 18.52 -34.21 16.48
C ASN A 698 17.03 -33.91 16.68
N LEU A 699 16.18 -34.18 15.68
CA LEU A 699 14.74 -33.95 15.80
C LEU A 699 14.08 -34.85 16.86
N SER A 700 14.48 -36.12 16.95
CA SER A 700 13.96 -37.07 17.96
C SER A 700 14.48 -36.81 19.37
N ALA A 701 15.59 -36.09 19.53
CA ALA A 701 16.16 -35.74 20.84
C ALA A 701 15.44 -34.59 21.56
N GLN A 702 14.52 -33.89 20.87
CA GLN A 702 13.81 -32.74 21.44
C GLN A 702 12.64 -33.18 22.33
N ASN A 703 12.23 -32.30 23.25
CA ASN A 703 11.10 -32.57 24.14
C ASN A 703 9.82 -32.88 23.34
N GLU A 704 9.19 -34.02 23.64
CA GLU A 704 7.98 -34.50 22.94
C GLU A 704 6.83 -33.47 22.97
N ARG A 705 6.75 -32.65 24.03
CA ARG A 705 5.75 -31.59 24.15
C ARG A 705 5.77 -30.60 22.98
N PHE A 706 6.92 -30.35 22.35
CA PHE A 706 6.99 -29.49 21.17
C PHE A 706 6.18 -30.05 19.99
N PHE A 707 6.18 -31.37 19.85
CA PHE A 707 5.45 -32.07 18.82
C PHE A 707 3.99 -32.29 19.21
N ASP A 708 3.72 -32.58 20.49
CA ASP A 708 2.36 -32.69 21.01
C ASP A 708 1.57 -31.40 20.79
N ASN A 709 2.18 -30.24 21.03
CA ASN A 709 1.56 -28.92 20.85
C ASN A 709 1.27 -28.54 19.39
N ILE A 710 1.70 -29.37 18.42
CA ILE A 710 1.45 -29.14 17.00
C ILE A 710 0.68 -30.29 16.34
N LYS A 711 0.04 -31.17 17.11
CA LYS A 711 -0.81 -32.23 16.57
C LYS A 711 -2.12 -31.66 16.01
N VAL A 712 -2.53 -32.20 14.88
CA VAL A 712 -3.88 -32.01 14.30
C VAL A 712 -4.45 -33.40 14.02
N GLU A 713 -5.57 -33.74 14.66
CA GLU A 713 -6.16 -35.09 14.62
C GLU A 713 -5.15 -36.21 14.97
N GLY A 714 -4.29 -35.96 15.96
CA GLY A 714 -3.25 -36.90 16.41
C GLY A 714 -2.01 -37.00 15.50
N LYS A 715 -2.03 -36.35 14.33
CA LYS A 715 -0.94 -36.37 13.34
C LYS A 715 -0.06 -35.12 13.45
N ILE A 716 1.21 -35.27 13.06
CA ILE A 716 2.20 -34.18 13.01
C ILE A 716 2.50 -33.87 11.54
N TYR A 717 2.22 -32.63 11.10
CA TYR A 717 2.32 -32.22 9.69
C TYR A 717 3.57 -31.39 9.33
N GLY A 718 4.51 -31.26 10.27
CA GLY A 718 5.76 -30.53 10.05
C GLY A 718 6.67 -30.51 11.26
N VAL A 719 7.79 -29.80 11.15
CA VAL A 719 8.77 -29.62 12.24
C VAL A 719 8.55 -28.27 12.91
N PRO A 720 8.39 -28.18 14.25
CA PRO A 720 8.21 -26.91 14.92
C PRO A 720 9.50 -26.07 14.87
N VAL A 721 9.34 -24.75 14.69
CA VAL A 721 10.41 -23.79 15.00
C VAL A 721 10.37 -23.56 16.50
N PHE A 722 11.15 -24.35 17.24
CA PHE A 722 11.11 -24.46 18.70
C PHE A 722 11.25 -23.11 19.42
N SER A 723 10.49 -22.95 20.51
CA SER A 723 10.64 -21.84 21.45
C SER A 723 10.30 -22.28 22.87
N ASP A 724 10.81 -21.61 23.90
CA ASP A 724 10.55 -22.02 25.30
C ASP A 724 9.05 -22.10 25.62
N ILE A 725 8.66 -23.16 26.35
CA ILE A 725 7.26 -23.45 26.68
C ILE A 725 6.76 -22.59 27.84
N ALA A 726 7.60 -22.26 28.84
CA ALA A 726 7.21 -21.32 29.89
C ALA A 726 8.40 -20.45 30.30
N ARG A 727 8.14 -19.14 30.41
CA ARG A 727 9.19 -18.13 30.65
C ARG A 727 8.65 -16.81 31.24
N ALA A 728 7.39 -16.81 31.69
CA ALA A 728 6.78 -15.60 32.24
C ALA A 728 7.33 -15.32 33.65
N THR A 729 7.76 -14.08 33.88
CA THR A 729 8.39 -13.65 35.14
C THR A 729 7.87 -12.26 35.54
N VAL A 730 8.10 -11.89 36.79
CA VAL A 730 8.03 -10.49 37.22
C VAL A 730 9.39 -9.85 36.96
N ILE A 731 9.41 -8.76 36.21
CA ILE A 731 10.58 -7.89 36.07
C ILE A 731 10.31 -6.62 36.88
N TYR A 732 11.18 -6.30 37.82
CA TYR A 732 10.94 -5.27 38.83
C TYR A 732 12.17 -4.42 39.12
N ARG A 733 11.94 -3.19 39.60
CA ARG A 733 12.94 -2.26 40.12
C ARG A 733 13.46 -2.74 41.47
N LYS A 734 14.52 -3.54 41.46
CA LYS A 734 15.13 -4.10 42.68
C LYS A 734 15.56 -2.99 43.64
N ASP A 735 16.12 -1.91 43.12
CA ASP A 735 16.52 -0.77 43.95
C ASP A 735 15.33 -0.11 44.66
N TRP A 736 14.16 -0.02 44.00
CA TRP A 736 12.93 0.48 44.63
C TRP A 736 12.40 -0.51 45.68
N PHE A 737 12.43 -1.81 45.36
CA PHE A 737 11.99 -2.85 46.28
C PHE A 737 12.87 -2.91 47.53
N ASP A 738 14.19 -2.81 47.39
CA ASP A 738 15.14 -2.76 48.51
C ASP A 738 14.93 -1.50 49.35
N LYS A 739 14.77 -0.32 48.71
CA LYS A 739 14.53 0.97 49.39
C LYS A 739 13.23 0.96 50.20
N LEU A 740 12.18 0.34 49.68
CA LEU A 740 10.85 0.27 50.30
C LEU A 740 10.62 -1.01 51.12
N ASN A 741 11.63 -1.88 51.23
CA ASN A 741 11.55 -3.19 51.89
C ASN A 741 10.37 -4.05 51.39
N LEU A 742 10.16 -4.06 50.07
CA LEU A 742 9.11 -4.81 49.38
C LEU A 742 9.63 -6.20 48.96
N LYS A 743 8.71 -7.15 48.87
CA LYS A 743 8.94 -8.48 48.28
C LYS A 743 8.11 -8.64 47.02
N VAL A 744 8.54 -9.52 46.12
CA VAL A 744 7.76 -9.84 44.92
C VAL A 744 6.43 -10.46 45.35
N PRO A 745 5.29 -9.91 44.90
CA PRO A 745 3.97 -10.30 45.40
C PRO A 745 3.50 -11.65 44.84
N THR A 746 2.82 -12.43 45.67
CA THR A 746 2.31 -13.77 45.35
C THR A 746 0.79 -13.91 45.50
N THR A 747 0.15 -13.00 46.24
CA THR A 747 -1.31 -12.98 46.44
C THR A 747 -1.95 -11.72 45.84
N PRO A 748 -3.24 -11.72 45.49
CA PRO A 748 -3.91 -10.50 44.99
C PRO A 748 -3.74 -9.29 45.92
N ASP A 749 -3.80 -9.49 47.24
CA ASP A 749 -3.62 -8.43 48.23
C ASP A 749 -2.17 -7.91 48.26
N GLU A 750 -1.18 -8.81 48.19
CA GLU A 750 0.23 -8.42 48.09
C GLU A 750 0.50 -7.66 46.78
N TRP A 751 -0.12 -8.07 45.68
CA TRP A 751 -0.03 -7.35 44.40
C TRP A 751 -0.63 -5.95 44.52
N TYR A 752 -1.79 -5.81 45.15
CA TYR A 752 -2.40 -4.50 45.42
C TYR A 752 -1.50 -3.61 46.28
N GLU A 753 -1.06 -4.08 47.44
CA GLU A 753 -0.23 -3.29 48.36
C GLU A 753 1.13 -2.93 47.75
N THR A 754 1.74 -3.84 46.99
CA THR A 754 2.99 -3.56 46.27
C THR A 754 2.79 -2.47 45.20
N ILE A 755 1.77 -2.58 44.34
CA ILE A 755 1.50 -1.58 43.30
C ILE A 755 1.19 -0.22 43.92
N LYS A 756 0.39 -0.19 44.99
CA LYS A 756 0.05 1.01 45.73
C LYS A 756 1.29 1.66 46.32
N THR A 757 2.10 0.90 47.04
CA THR A 757 3.31 1.43 47.69
C THR A 757 4.28 2.00 46.67
N LEU A 758 4.50 1.31 45.55
CA LEU A 758 5.34 1.80 44.46
C LEU A 758 4.80 3.08 43.82
N ALA A 759 3.48 3.23 43.71
CA ALA A 759 2.88 4.43 43.11
C ALA A 759 2.89 5.64 44.06
N THR A 760 2.75 5.43 45.38
CA THR A 760 2.48 6.53 46.33
C THR A 760 3.65 6.92 47.23
N SER A 761 4.78 6.20 47.19
CA SER A 761 5.88 6.37 48.16
C SER A 761 7.12 7.09 47.61
N ASP A 762 7.02 7.73 46.44
CA ASP A 762 8.13 8.46 45.80
C ASP A 762 9.44 7.63 45.73
N PRO A 763 9.39 6.45 45.09
CA PRO A 763 10.53 5.53 45.09
C PRO A 763 11.74 6.07 44.32
N ASP A 764 11.55 6.91 43.31
CA ASP A 764 12.60 7.62 42.58
C ASP A 764 13.12 8.87 43.30
N GLY A 765 12.37 9.41 44.26
CA GLY A 765 12.84 10.51 45.12
C GLY A 765 12.87 11.86 44.43
N ASP A 766 12.06 12.04 43.38
CA ASP A 766 11.97 13.29 42.63
C ASP A 766 10.93 14.26 43.23
N GLY A 767 10.19 13.82 44.26
CA GLY A 767 9.18 14.59 44.96
C GLY A 767 7.88 14.78 44.17
N GLN A 768 7.70 14.07 43.06
CA GLN A 768 6.52 14.12 42.20
C GLN A 768 5.74 12.80 42.28
N ASP A 769 4.41 12.92 42.26
CA ASP A 769 3.51 11.75 42.19
C ASP A 769 3.34 11.31 40.73
N ASN A 770 4.43 10.80 40.13
CA ASN A 770 4.52 10.48 38.70
C ASN A 770 4.95 9.02 38.40
N THR A 771 5.16 8.22 39.45
CA THR A 771 5.58 6.83 39.34
C THR A 771 4.38 5.90 39.28
N PHE A 772 4.56 4.75 38.63
CA PHE A 772 3.53 3.72 38.47
C PHE A 772 4.04 2.41 39.05
N GLY A 773 3.26 1.76 39.92
CA GLY A 773 3.60 0.40 40.36
C GLY A 773 3.51 -0.63 39.22
N LEU A 774 2.47 -0.52 38.40
CA LEU A 774 2.20 -1.36 37.23
C LEU A 774 1.45 -0.52 36.17
N MET A 775 1.70 -0.79 34.89
CA MET A 775 0.91 -0.22 33.80
C MET A 775 0.33 -1.30 32.89
N LEU A 776 -0.88 -1.05 32.40
CA LEU A 776 -1.53 -1.82 31.33
C LEU A 776 -1.54 -1.00 30.03
N PHE A 777 -1.63 -1.69 28.92
CA PHE A 777 -1.72 -1.11 27.58
C PHE A 777 -2.69 -1.93 26.72
N LYS A 778 -3.00 -1.42 25.53
CA LYS A 778 -3.92 -2.08 24.59
C LYS A 778 -3.51 -3.54 24.38
N LYS A 779 -4.50 -4.45 24.30
CA LYS A 779 -4.30 -5.91 24.17
C LYS A 779 -3.69 -6.60 25.40
N TYR A 780 -3.74 -5.99 26.59
CA TYR A 780 -3.25 -6.59 27.84
C TYR A 780 -3.83 -7.99 28.14
N ASN A 781 -4.99 -8.34 27.58
CA ASN A 781 -5.70 -9.59 27.83
C ASN A 781 -5.68 -10.57 26.64
N GLU A 782 -5.05 -10.21 25.51
CA GLU A 782 -5.06 -11.00 24.28
C GLU A 782 -3.81 -11.89 24.12
N ASP A 783 -3.90 -12.88 23.21
CA ASP A 783 -2.81 -13.75 22.77
C ASP A 783 -2.10 -14.55 23.90
N GLN A 784 -0.99 -15.20 23.55
CA GLN A 784 -0.10 -15.94 24.47
C GLN A 784 0.69 -15.02 25.44
N TYR A 785 0.56 -13.70 25.30
CA TYR A 785 1.19 -12.70 26.16
C TYR A 785 0.20 -12.01 27.12
N SER A 786 -1.06 -12.48 27.17
CA SER A 786 -2.11 -11.99 28.05
C SER A 786 -1.64 -11.88 29.51
N PHE A 787 -1.62 -10.64 30.02
CA PHE A 787 -1.35 -10.29 31.41
C PHE A 787 -2.31 -11.00 32.34
N THR A 788 -3.62 -10.94 32.04
CA THR A 788 -4.67 -11.52 32.88
C THR A 788 -4.57 -13.05 32.95
N THR A 789 -4.22 -13.71 31.83
CA THR A 789 -3.99 -15.16 31.82
C THR A 789 -2.78 -15.53 32.68
N ARG A 790 -1.65 -14.85 32.49
CA ARG A 790 -0.41 -15.17 33.22
C ARG A 790 -0.56 -15.01 34.72
N LEU A 791 -1.15 -13.90 35.14
CA LEU A 791 -1.41 -13.64 36.56
C LEU A 791 -2.50 -14.58 37.10
N GLY A 792 -3.54 -14.86 36.32
CA GLY A 792 -4.59 -15.82 36.69
C GLY A 792 -4.04 -17.22 36.94
N VAL A 793 -3.16 -17.70 36.05
CA VAL A 793 -2.52 -19.03 36.21
C VAL A 793 -1.67 -19.10 37.48
N SER A 794 -0.94 -18.03 37.82
CA SER A 794 -0.22 -17.99 39.11
C SER A 794 -1.16 -18.02 40.32
N PHE A 795 -2.38 -17.48 40.19
CA PHE A 795 -3.40 -17.57 41.24
C PHE A 795 -4.17 -18.90 41.24
N GLY A 796 -3.91 -19.79 40.28
CA GLY A 796 -4.51 -21.12 40.20
C GLY A 796 -5.52 -21.31 39.07
N ALA A 797 -5.82 -20.27 38.29
CA ALA A 797 -6.69 -20.35 37.11
C ALA A 797 -6.10 -21.33 36.07
N PRO A 798 -6.95 -21.90 35.20
CA PRO A 798 -6.46 -22.66 34.06
C PRO A 798 -5.78 -21.75 33.03
N ASN A 799 -4.93 -22.31 32.18
CA ASN A 799 -4.38 -21.58 31.04
C ASN A 799 -5.40 -21.60 29.89
N LYS A 800 -6.18 -20.53 29.75
CA LYS A 800 -7.29 -20.35 28.79
C LYS A 800 -8.49 -21.28 28.98
N TRP A 801 -8.26 -22.57 29.13
CA TRP A 801 -9.30 -23.60 29.23
C TRP A 801 -8.97 -24.64 30.31
N LYS A 802 -9.99 -25.10 31.01
CA LYS A 802 -9.95 -26.24 31.93
C LYS A 802 -10.76 -27.37 31.33
N VAL A 803 -10.25 -28.60 31.43
CA VAL A 803 -11.04 -29.81 31.21
C VAL A 803 -11.56 -30.27 32.57
N GLU A 804 -12.87 -30.41 32.69
CA GLU A 804 -13.53 -30.93 33.88
C GLU A 804 -13.50 -32.48 33.88
N ASP A 805 -13.79 -33.10 35.03
CA ASP A 805 -13.75 -34.56 35.19
C ASP A 805 -14.71 -35.31 34.25
N ASP A 806 -15.79 -34.65 33.80
CA ASP A 806 -16.75 -35.19 32.83
C ASP A 806 -16.33 -34.99 31.35
N GLY A 807 -15.15 -34.39 31.13
CA GLY A 807 -14.59 -34.05 29.82
C GLY A 807 -15.18 -32.79 29.20
N SER A 808 -15.99 -32.01 29.92
CA SER A 808 -16.45 -30.70 29.48
C SER A 808 -15.36 -29.64 29.62
N PHE A 809 -15.46 -28.56 28.83
CA PHE A 809 -14.49 -27.48 28.84
C PHE A 809 -15.04 -26.23 29.53
N THR A 810 -14.26 -25.63 30.42
CA THR A 810 -14.57 -24.37 31.11
C THR A 810 -13.52 -23.32 30.78
N PRO A 811 -13.88 -22.15 30.22
CA PRO A 811 -12.90 -21.10 29.92
C PRO A 811 -12.41 -20.41 31.20
N GLU A 812 -11.18 -19.89 31.18
CA GLU A 812 -10.50 -19.27 32.33
C GLU A 812 -11.32 -18.14 32.97
N PHE A 813 -12.00 -17.34 32.16
CA PHE A 813 -12.74 -16.17 32.62
C PHE A 813 -14.03 -16.51 33.38
N MET A 814 -14.41 -17.78 33.44
CA MET A 814 -15.50 -18.28 34.30
C MET A 814 -15.01 -18.77 35.68
N THR A 815 -13.69 -18.78 35.92
CA THR A 815 -13.12 -19.32 37.17
C THR A 815 -13.00 -18.26 38.27
N PRO A 816 -13.17 -18.64 39.55
CA PRO A 816 -12.98 -17.72 40.67
C PRO A 816 -11.59 -17.08 40.71
N GLU A 817 -10.54 -17.83 40.36
CA GLU A 817 -9.15 -17.38 40.37
C GLU A 817 -8.91 -16.28 39.32
N TYR A 818 -9.57 -16.38 38.16
CA TYR A 818 -9.50 -15.32 37.15
C TYR A 818 -10.25 -14.05 37.58
N MET A 819 -11.37 -14.20 38.30
CA MET A 819 -12.10 -13.05 38.84
C MET A 819 -11.28 -12.26 39.84
N GLN A 820 -10.45 -12.92 40.66
CA GLN A 820 -9.53 -12.23 41.58
C GLN A 820 -8.57 -11.27 40.83
N VAL A 821 -8.13 -11.63 39.62
CA VAL A 821 -7.32 -10.75 38.76
C VAL A 821 -8.12 -9.53 38.29
N LEU A 822 -9.36 -9.74 37.84
CA LEU A 822 -10.22 -8.65 37.38
C LEU A 822 -10.59 -7.71 38.52
N ASP A 823 -10.85 -8.24 39.71
CA ASP A 823 -11.17 -7.46 40.91
C ASP A 823 -9.98 -6.64 41.40
N LEU A 824 -8.77 -7.23 41.38
CA LEU A 824 -7.52 -6.51 41.63
C LEU A 824 -7.36 -5.33 40.66
N LEU A 825 -7.48 -5.58 39.35
CA LEU A 825 -7.33 -4.53 38.33
C LEU A 825 -8.42 -3.46 38.44
N LYS A 826 -9.67 -3.84 38.73
CA LYS A 826 -10.78 -2.93 38.98
C LYS A 826 -10.51 -2.02 40.18
N ARG A 827 -10.02 -2.60 41.29
CA ARG A 827 -9.65 -1.85 42.49
C ARG A 827 -8.54 -0.84 42.18
N LEU A 828 -7.45 -1.29 41.55
CA LEU A 828 -6.33 -0.43 41.14
C LEU A 828 -6.78 0.70 40.21
N TYR A 829 -7.67 0.41 39.25
CA TYR A 829 -8.23 1.42 38.34
C TYR A 829 -9.07 2.45 39.10
N SER A 830 -9.98 2.00 39.97
CA SER A 830 -10.89 2.87 40.73
C SER A 830 -10.16 3.82 41.69
N GLU A 831 -9.04 3.36 42.27
CA GLU A 831 -8.18 4.12 43.16
C GLU A 831 -7.11 4.95 42.41
N LYS A 832 -7.14 4.94 41.06
CA LYS A 832 -6.17 5.63 40.18
C LYS A 832 -4.71 5.17 40.34
N LEU A 833 -4.49 3.97 40.87
CA LEU A 833 -3.18 3.33 40.99
C LEU A 833 -2.73 2.65 39.68
N LEU A 834 -3.66 2.48 38.73
CA LEU A 834 -3.42 2.03 37.37
C LEU A 834 -3.62 3.19 36.37
N ASN A 835 -2.86 3.20 35.28
CA ASN A 835 -3.02 4.18 34.22
C ASN A 835 -4.44 4.16 33.62
N GLN A 836 -5.07 5.34 33.56
CA GLN A 836 -6.52 5.47 33.31
C GLN A 836 -6.91 5.27 31.84
N ASP A 837 -5.93 5.34 30.95
CA ASP A 837 -6.03 5.25 29.49
C ASP A 837 -5.63 3.86 28.94
N PHE A 838 -5.43 2.86 29.81
CA PHE A 838 -4.86 1.56 29.44
C PHE A 838 -5.53 0.87 28.23
N ALA A 839 -6.83 1.05 28.05
CA ALA A 839 -7.59 0.44 26.94
C ALA A 839 -7.17 0.97 25.55
N VAL A 840 -6.60 2.18 25.49
CA VAL A 840 -6.15 2.83 24.25
C VAL A 840 -4.66 3.14 24.24
N PHE A 841 -3.97 2.96 25.38
CA PHE A 841 -2.54 3.26 25.54
C PHE A 841 -1.67 2.31 24.69
N ASP A 842 -0.75 2.87 23.91
CA ASP A 842 0.06 2.11 22.96
C ASP A 842 1.18 1.33 23.65
N SER A 843 1.44 0.10 23.21
CA SER A 843 2.48 -0.77 23.78
C SER A 843 3.89 -0.17 23.66
N THR A 844 4.16 0.62 22.61
CA THR A 844 5.46 1.28 22.41
C THR A 844 5.64 2.44 23.39
N GLU A 845 4.56 3.15 23.70
CA GLU A 845 4.56 4.20 24.70
C GLU A 845 4.72 3.63 26.11
N ALA A 846 4.10 2.48 26.39
CA ALA A 846 4.32 1.74 27.62
C ALA A 846 5.80 1.31 27.77
N GLU A 847 6.43 0.77 26.72
CA GLU A 847 7.86 0.40 26.77
C GLU A 847 8.75 1.60 27.09
N LYS A 848 8.48 2.77 26.49
CA LYS A 848 9.20 4.00 26.82
C LYS A 848 9.06 4.38 28.29
N LYS A 849 7.87 4.20 28.88
CA LYS A 849 7.65 4.48 30.31
C LYS A 849 8.51 3.58 31.21
N TYR A 850 8.61 2.29 30.88
CA TYR A 850 9.54 1.38 31.55
C TYR A 850 11.00 1.83 31.38
N ASP A 851 11.41 2.23 30.18
CA ASP A 851 12.77 2.66 29.89
C ASP A 851 13.14 3.98 30.58
N THR A 852 12.18 4.89 30.77
CA THR A 852 12.38 6.15 31.51
C THR A 852 12.45 5.98 33.02
N GLY A 853 12.27 4.75 33.53
CA GLY A 853 12.43 4.44 34.95
C GLY A 853 11.25 4.76 35.85
N VAL A 854 10.11 5.23 35.31
CA VAL A 854 8.94 5.64 36.11
C VAL A 854 7.98 4.51 36.46
N VAL A 855 8.29 3.25 36.11
CA VAL A 855 7.43 2.09 36.36
C VAL A 855 8.16 1.03 37.20
N GLY A 856 7.56 0.62 38.31
CA GLY A 856 8.18 -0.22 39.32
C GLY A 856 8.24 -1.71 38.98
N MET A 857 7.23 -2.28 38.33
CA MET A 857 7.24 -3.69 37.91
C MET A 857 6.34 -4.00 36.71
N ARG A 858 6.60 -5.15 36.07
CA ARG A 858 5.76 -5.72 35.00
C ARG A 858 5.83 -7.24 34.95
N ILE A 859 4.83 -7.86 34.33
CA ILE A 859 4.92 -9.26 33.89
C ILE A 859 5.59 -9.29 32.51
N GLY A 860 6.72 -9.96 32.43
CA GLY A 860 7.56 -10.03 31.23
C GLY A 860 8.02 -11.44 30.93
N VAL A 861 9.14 -11.53 30.22
CA VAL A 861 9.84 -12.78 29.91
C VAL A 861 11.18 -12.74 30.61
N ALA A 862 11.60 -13.85 31.23
CA ALA A 862 12.80 -13.93 32.07
C ALA A 862 14.05 -13.35 31.38
N GLN A 863 14.29 -13.75 30.13
CA GLN A 863 15.47 -13.33 29.38
C GLN A 863 15.47 -11.83 28.99
N ASN A 864 14.32 -11.14 29.09
CA ASN A 864 14.24 -9.71 28.78
C ASN A 864 14.72 -8.80 29.93
N GLY A 865 14.97 -9.35 31.13
CA GLY A 865 15.43 -8.58 32.29
C GLY A 865 16.71 -7.81 32.01
N LYS A 866 17.71 -8.46 31.40
CA LYS A 866 18.96 -7.83 30.95
C LYS A 866 18.71 -6.64 30.02
N SER A 867 17.94 -6.84 28.95
CA SER A 867 17.67 -5.76 27.99
C SER A 867 16.93 -4.59 28.62
N GLN A 868 16.10 -4.85 29.64
CA GLN A 868 15.44 -3.79 30.41
C GLN A 868 16.44 -3.03 31.30
N GLN A 869 17.37 -3.73 31.98
CA GLN A 869 18.46 -3.09 32.72
C GLN A 869 19.29 -2.17 31.81
N GLU A 870 19.71 -2.66 30.64
CA GLU A 870 20.51 -1.88 29.69
C GLU A 870 19.80 -0.61 29.18
N ARG A 871 18.48 -0.66 29.03
CA ARG A 871 17.69 0.52 28.62
C ARG A 871 17.45 1.47 29.79
N LEU A 872 17.16 0.95 30.97
CA LEU A 872 16.99 1.74 32.19
C LEU A 872 18.26 2.54 32.50
N SER A 873 19.43 1.90 32.49
CA SER A 873 20.71 2.54 32.82
C SER A 873 21.08 3.75 31.96
N LYS A 874 20.41 3.95 30.80
CA LYS A 874 20.59 5.15 29.97
C LYS A 874 19.89 6.39 30.53
N ASN A 875 18.80 6.19 31.26
CA ASN A 875 17.96 7.25 31.82
C ASN A 875 18.11 7.36 33.35
N ASP A 876 18.37 6.22 34.00
CA ASP A 876 18.58 6.09 35.44
C ASP A 876 19.84 5.23 35.69
N PRO A 877 21.03 5.86 35.74
CA PRO A 877 22.31 5.14 35.87
C PRO A 877 22.44 4.31 37.15
N ASP A 878 21.74 4.69 38.22
CA ASP A 878 21.77 4.00 39.52
C ASP A 878 20.62 2.97 39.65
N GLY A 879 19.67 2.97 38.72
CA GLY A 879 18.53 2.06 38.70
C GLY A 879 18.93 0.60 38.48
N VAL A 880 18.36 -0.30 39.29
CA VAL A 880 18.67 -1.74 39.26
C VAL A 880 17.39 -2.54 39.00
N VAL A 881 17.40 -3.32 37.93
CA VAL A 881 16.35 -4.27 37.58
C VAL A 881 16.74 -5.65 38.06
N ASP A 882 15.77 -6.40 38.56
CA ASP A 882 15.90 -7.82 38.79
C ASP A 882 14.66 -8.58 38.30
N ILE A 883 14.77 -9.90 38.26
CA ILE A 883 13.74 -10.82 37.80
C ILE A 883 13.43 -11.86 38.85
N ALA A 884 12.16 -12.24 38.94
CA ALA A 884 11.66 -13.29 39.81
C ALA A 884 10.57 -14.10 39.11
N GLY A 885 10.38 -15.35 39.55
CA GLY A 885 9.28 -16.19 39.07
C GLY A 885 7.93 -15.51 39.30
N LEU A 886 6.98 -15.74 38.39
CA LEU A 886 5.59 -15.32 38.57
C LEU A 886 4.89 -16.35 39.47
N LEU A 887 5.15 -16.27 40.77
CA LEU A 887 4.70 -17.25 41.76
C LEU A 887 3.35 -16.86 42.35
N GLY A 888 2.55 -17.85 42.77
CA GLY A 888 1.35 -17.60 43.54
C GLY A 888 1.09 -18.67 44.60
N VAL A 889 0.00 -18.49 45.36
CA VAL A 889 -0.32 -19.28 46.57
C VAL A 889 -0.49 -20.79 46.32
N SER A 890 -0.80 -21.19 45.08
CA SER A 890 -1.09 -22.57 44.69
C SER A 890 0.16 -23.33 44.17
N GLY A 891 1.36 -22.82 44.45
CA GLY A 891 2.64 -23.34 43.97
C GLY A 891 3.12 -22.68 42.67
N ASP A 892 4.28 -23.14 42.18
CA ASP A 892 4.89 -22.63 40.95
C ASP A 892 4.04 -23.08 39.75
N ARG A 893 3.23 -22.17 39.23
CA ARG A 893 2.32 -22.39 38.09
C ARG A 893 2.50 -21.28 37.07
N ILE A 894 3.02 -21.62 35.90
CA ILE A 894 3.30 -20.65 34.83
C ILE A 894 2.48 -20.99 33.60
N ALA A 895 1.81 -19.99 33.00
CA ALA A 895 1.06 -20.20 31.76
C ALA A 895 1.99 -20.71 30.63
N GLY A 896 1.75 -21.93 30.18
CA GLY A 896 2.46 -22.53 29.05
C GLY A 896 2.11 -21.81 27.73
N GLN A 897 3.15 -21.48 26.96
CA GLN A 897 3.09 -21.02 25.58
C GLN A 897 3.04 -22.23 24.62
N THR A 898 2.89 -21.96 23.32
CA THR A 898 2.76 -22.98 22.28
C THR A 898 4.01 -23.85 22.08
N GLY A 899 5.16 -23.43 22.62
CA GLY A 899 6.45 -24.12 22.43
C GLY A 899 7.03 -23.98 21.02
N ASN A 900 6.43 -23.16 20.16
CA ASN A 900 6.92 -22.94 18.79
C ASN A 900 6.53 -21.56 18.26
N SER A 901 7.31 -21.06 17.30
CA SER A 901 7.06 -19.82 16.54
C SER A 901 6.49 -20.06 15.13
N GLY A 902 6.00 -21.28 14.87
CA GLY A 902 5.50 -21.76 13.59
C GLY A 902 5.92 -23.20 13.31
N ILE A 903 5.34 -23.77 12.26
CA ILE A 903 5.54 -25.16 11.84
C ILE A 903 6.09 -25.15 10.42
N LEU A 904 7.23 -25.80 10.20
CA LEU A 904 7.79 -26.03 8.87
C LEU A 904 7.08 -27.24 8.25
N ALA A 905 6.05 -26.96 7.45
CA ALA A 905 5.21 -27.95 6.80
C ALA A 905 5.68 -28.26 5.36
N PHE A 906 5.35 -29.45 4.87
CA PHE A 906 5.82 -29.98 3.59
C PHE A 906 4.63 -30.23 2.65
N PRO A 907 4.38 -29.36 1.66
CA PRO A 907 3.24 -29.50 0.75
C PRO A 907 3.35 -30.74 -0.16
N LYS A 908 2.31 -31.58 -0.22
CA LYS A 908 2.25 -32.69 -1.21
C LYS A 908 2.19 -32.21 -2.67
N ALA A 909 1.81 -30.94 -2.86
CA ALA A 909 1.77 -30.29 -4.16
C ALA A 909 3.17 -30.13 -4.78
N THR A 910 4.22 -30.00 -3.98
CA THR A 910 5.61 -29.84 -4.47
C THR A 910 6.56 -30.93 -4.00
N VAL A 911 6.32 -31.55 -2.84
CA VAL A 911 7.07 -32.72 -2.35
C VAL A 911 6.35 -33.98 -2.82
N LYS A 912 6.90 -34.66 -3.84
CA LYS A 912 6.19 -35.72 -4.58
C LYS A 912 6.43 -37.13 -4.10
N SER A 913 7.46 -37.36 -3.30
CA SER A 913 7.80 -38.69 -2.77
C SER A 913 8.20 -38.64 -1.30
N GLU A 914 8.04 -39.77 -0.62
CA GLU A 914 8.53 -39.96 0.75
C GLU A 914 10.06 -39.84 0.83
N GLU A 915 10.78 -40.23 -0.23
CA GLU A 915 12.24 -40.05 -0.32
C GLU A 915 12.61 -38.56 -0.33
N GLU A 916 11.90 -37.73 -1.10
CA GLU A 916 12.11 -36.29 -1.13
C GLU A 916 11.79 -35.66 0.24
N LEU A 917 10.70 -36.09 0.89
CA LEU A 917 10.37 -35.68 2.25
C LEU A 917 11.48 -36.06 3.24
N LYS A 918 12.02 -37.29 3.15
CA LYS A 918 13.11 -37.76 4.02
C LYS A 918 14.38 -36.93 3.85
N ASN A 919 14.69 -36.51 2.63
CA ASN A 919 15.82 -35.63 2.36
C ASN A 919 15.61 -34.22 2.94
N LEU A 920 14.39 -33.66 2.87
CA LEU A 920 14.06 -32.37 3.48
C LEU A 920 14.10 -32.43 5.02
N LEU A 921 13.65 -33.53 5.63
CA LEU A 921 13.79 -33.77 7.06
C LEU A 921 15.26 -33.93 7.47
N SER A 922 16.09 -34.60 6.66
CA SER A 922 17.54 -34.68 6.88
C SER A 922 18.21 -33.30 6.81
N PHE A 923 17.77 -32.45 5.88
CA PHE A 923 18.22 -31.06 5.83
C PHE A 923 17.91 -30.32 7.14
N LEU A 924 16.67 -30.39 7.64
CA LEU A 924 16.30 -29.75 8.92
C LEU A 924 17.03 -30.34 10.13
N ASP A 925 17.24 -31.66 10.16
CA ASP A 925 17.98 -32.35 11.24
C ASP A 925 19.45 -31.89 11.30
N LYS A 926 20.11 -31.72 10.15
CA LYS A 926 21.49 -31.21 10.06
C LYS A 926 21.64 -29.76 10.51
N LEU A 927 20.59 -28.94 10.41
CA LEU A 927 20.64 -27.56 10.93
C LEU A 927 20.82 -27.52 12.45
N MET A 928 20.51 -28.62 13.13
CA MET A 928 20.66 -28.78 14.58
C MET A 928 21.96 -29.48 14.99
N ASP A 929 22.84 -29.82 14.05
CA ASP A 929 24.19 -30.30 14.36
C ASP A 929 25.02 -29.20 15.05
N PRO A 930 26.03 -29.54 15.86
CA PRO A 930 26.80 -28.56 16.63
C PRO A 930 27.31 -27.36 15.83
N GLU A 931 27.79 -27.59 14.60
CA GLU A 931 28.29 -26.53 13.74
C GLU A 931 27.18 -25.58 13.25
N MET A 932 26.05 -26.13 12.78
CA MET A 932 24.94 -25.34 12.23
C MET A 932 24.09 -24.70 13.32
N ALA A 933 23.87 -25.39 14.45
CA ALA A 933 23.19 -24.83 15.60
C ALA A 933 23.99 -23.63 16.14
N THR A 934 25.32 -23.75 16.25
CA THR A 934 26.19 -22.62 16.61
C THR A 934 26.11 -21.49 15.58
N LEU A 935 26.12 -21.80 14.28
CA LEU A 935 25.97 -20.82 13.22
C LEU A 935 24.65 -20.03 13.33
N LEU A 936 23.53 -20.71 13.56
CA LEU A 936 22.21 -20.07 13.70
C LEU A 936 22.07 -19.27 15.00
N MET A 937 22.73 -19.71 16.09
CA MET A 937 22.54 -19.12 17.41
C MET A 937 23.61 -18.12 17.85
N ARG A 938 24.82 -18.22 17.32
CA ARG A 938 25.97 -17.38 17.67
C ARG A 938 26.54 -16.66 16.45
N GLY A 939 26.34 -17.20 15.26
CA GLY A 939 26.85 -16.65 14.02
C GLY A 939 28.21 -17.24 13.64
N ILE A 940 29.13 -16.39 13.19
CA ILE A 940 30.45 -16.81 12.69
C ILE A 940 31.48 -16.34 13.71
N GLU A 941 32.40 -17.23 14.10
CA GLU A 941 33.50 -16.91 15.02
C GLU A 941 34.34 -15.74 14.48
N ASP A 942 34.77 -14.86 15.38
CA ASP A 942 35.49 -13.60 15.15
C ASP A 942 34.74 -12.52 14.35
N LYS A 943 33.54 -12.82 13.87
CA LYS A 943 32.65 -11.85 13.21
C LYS A 943 31.46 -11.50 14.10
N HIS A 944 30.68 -12.50 14.49
CA HIS A 944 29.47 -12.35 15.30
C HIS A 944 29.74 -12.66 16.78
N TYR A 945 30.60 -13.63 17.07
CA TYR A 945 30.98 -14.02 18.43
C TYR A 945 32.48 -14.35 18.52
N LYS A 946 33.03 -14.43 19.72
CA LYS A 946 34.39 -14.90 20.02
C LYS A 946 34.36 -15.91 21.17
N LYS A 947 35.39 -16.75 21.30
CA LYS A 947 35.51 -17.66 22.46
C LYS A 947 35.81 -16.87 23.73
N ALA A 948 35.17 -17.27 24.82
CA ALA A 948 35.29 -16.66 26.15
C ALA A 948 35.68 -17.68 27.25
N GLY A 949 35.96 -18.93 26.88
CA GLY A 949 36.36 -20.06 27.74
C GLY A 949 36.43 -21.36 26.94
N GLU A 950 36.58 -22.52 27.60
CA GLU A 950 36.58 -23.83 26.92
C GLU A 950 35.23 -24.15 26.24
N ASP A 951 34.09 -23.82 26.89
CA ASP A 951 32.72 -24.06 26.38
C ASP A 951 31.82 -22.81 26.38
N GLN A 952 32.43 -21.62 26.45
CA GLN A 952 31.73 -20.34 26.48
C GLN A 952 32.11 -19.42 25.31
N VAL A 953 31.13 -18.68 24.82
CA VAL A 953 31.28 -17.67 23.76
C VAL A 953 30.73 -16.33 24.22
N GLU A 954 31.25 -15.25 23.67
CA GLU A 954 30.77 -13.88 23.91
C GLU A 954 30.42 -13.24 22.56
N MET A 955 29.31 -12.49 22.49
CA MET A 955 28.96 -11.78 21.26
C MET A 955 29.97 -10.65 20.98
N SER A 956 30.47 -10.59 19.75
CA SER A 956 31.44 -9.59 19.29
C SER A 956 30.77 -8.42 18.56
N ASP A 957 29.79 -8.71 17.68
CA ASP A 957 29.01 -7.72 16.93
C ASP A 957 27.55 -8.15 16.83
N PHE A 958 26.73 -7.65 17.75
CA PHE A 958 25.31 -7.97 17.82
C PHE A 958 24.52 -7.39 16.65
N ASP A 959 24.89 -6.21 16.13
CA ASP A 959 24.19 -5.58 15.01
C ASP A 959 24.41 -6.35 13.71
N ALA A 960 25.63 -6.87 13.50
CA ALA A 960 25.91 -7.79 12.40
C ALA A 960 25.10 -9.08 12.52
N PHE A 961 25.05 -9.67 13.73
CA PHE A 961 24.23 -10.85 13.99
C PHE A 961 22.74 -10.63 13.67
N GLN A 962 22.18 -9.48 14.06
CA GLN A 962 20.77 -9.11 13.79
C GLN A 962 20.47 -9.02 12.28
N ARG A 963 21.42 -8.54 11.47
CA ARG A 963 21.23 -8.41 10.01
C ARG A 963 21.52 -9.70 9.26
N GLU A 964 22.53 -10.44 9.66
CA GLU A 964 23.08 -11.54 8.86
C GLU A 964 22.59 -12.92 9.31
N VAL A 965 22.37 -13.14 10.60
CA VAL A 965 22.10 -14.46 11.19
C VAL A 965 20.63 -14.60 11.60
N LYS A 966 20.10 -13.60 12.31
CA LYS A 966 18.75 -13.62 12.89
C LYS A 966 17.64 -13.99 11.90
N PRO A 967 17.64 -13.53 10.63
CA PRO A 967 16.58 -13.91 9.69
C PRO A 967 16.46 -15.42 9.46
N TYR A 968 17.58 -16.16 9.54
CA TYR A 968 17.62 -17.61 9.49
C TYR A 968 17.25 -18.22 10.83
N ARG A 969 17.89 -17.75 11.92
CA ARG A 969 17.61 -18.20 13.29
C ARG A 969 16.12 -18.25 13.58
N ASP A 970 15.40 -17.15 13.39
CA ASP A 970 14.01 -17.02 13.82
C ASP A 970 13.01 -17.83 12.96
N ASN A 971 13.48 -18.45 11.88
CA ASN A 971 12.65 -19.20 10.95
C ASN A 971 13.03 -20.66 10.78
N LEU A 972 14.24 -21.05 11.17
CA LEU A 972 14.78 -22.40 11.05
C LEU A 972 14.90 -23.08 12.42
N PRO A 973 14.89 -24.42 12.49
CA PRO A 973 14.87 -25.12 13.76
C PRO A 973 16.23 -25.00 14.49
N TYR A 974 16.16 -24.64 15.76
CA TYR A 974 17.27 -24.66 16.72
C TYR A 974 16.67 -24.80 18.13
N VAL A 975 17.48 -25.21 19.11
CA VAL A 975 17.11 -25.18 20.53
C VAL A 975 18.26 -24.62 21.35
N GLU A 976 17.99 -23.58 22.14
CA GLU A 976 19.01 -22.98 23.02
C GLU A 976 19.47 -24.00 24.06
N GLY A 977 20.79 -24.20 24.19
CA GLY A 977 21.39 -25.18 25.09
C GLY A 977 21.49 -26.62 24.55
N TYR A 978 21.01 -26.90 23.33
CA TYR A 978 21.23 -28.17 22.64
C TYR A 978 22.20 -27.96 21.46
N ASN A 979 23.36 -28.62 21.48
CA ASN A 979 24.39 -28.49 20.43
C ASN A 979 24.93 -27.06 20.19
N VAL A 980 24.75 -26.13 21.14
CA VAL A 980 25.24 -24.75 21.03
C VAL A 980 26.10 -24.39 22.24
N PRO A 981 27.28 -23.75 22.06
CA PRO A 981 28.11 -23.31 23.17
C PRO A 981 27.40 -22.25 24.01
N LYS A 982 27.65 -22.26 25.33
CA LYS A 982 27.00 -21.33 26.25
C LYS A 982 27.42 -19.90 25.94
N LEU A 983 26.45 -18.99 25.85
CA LEU A 983 26.74 -17.57 25.76
C LEU A 983 27.12 -17.06 27.17
N LYS A 984 28.31 -16.49 27.31
CA LYS A 984 28.71 -15.73 28.49
C LYS A 984 27.87 -14.46 28.53
N ASP A 985 27.07 -14.30 29.57
CA ASP A 985 26.15 -13.20 29.71
C ASP A 985 26.40 -12.41 31.01
N THR A 986 25.67 -11.32 31.21
CA THR A 986 25.58 -10.63 32.50
C THR A 986 24.92 -11.54 33.54
N GLU A 987 25.22 -11.34 34.82
CA GLU A 987 24.62 -12.10 35.94
C GLU A 987 23.08 -12.15 35.85
N LEU A 988 22.43 -11.03 35.50
CA LEU A 988 20.97 -10.96 35.31
C LEU A 988 20.48 -11.78 34.10
N GLY A 989 21.26 -11.81 33.01
CA GLY A 989 20.96 -12.61 31.82
C GLY A 989 21.13 -14.12 32.06
N GLU A 990 22.18 -14.51 32.79
CA GLU A 990 22.40 -15.89 33.22
C GLU A 990 21.27 -16.35 34.15
N LYS A 991 20.95 -15.54 35.17
CA LYS A 991 19.79 -15.75 36.05
C LYS A 991 18.50 -15.92 35.27
N GLY A 992 18.25 -15.10 34.24
CA GLY A 992 17.03 -15.19 33.44
C GLY A 992 16.94 -16.45 32.60
N THR A 993 18.08 -16.93 32.11
CA THR A 993 18.15 -18.17 31.34
C THR A 993 17.96 -19.40 32.22
N GLU A 994 18.55 -19.40 33.42
CA GLU A 994 18.37 -20.49 34.39
C GLU A 994 16.94 -20.53 34.93
N LEU A 995 16.39 -19.37 35.31
CA LEU A 995 15.01 -19.26 35.79
C LEU A 995 14.01 -19.70 34.72
N ALA A 996 14.20 -19.35 33.45
CA ALA A 996 13.32 -19.84 32.37
C ALA A 996 13.31 -21.37 32.25
N LYS A 997 14.45 -22.04 32.49
CA LYS A 997 14.53 -23.51 32.47
C LYS A 997 13.80 -24.14 33.65
N GLU A 998 13.97 -23.58 34.84
CA GLU A 998 13.25 -24.01 36.05
C GLU A 998 11.73 -23.85 35.87
N LEU A 999 11.28 -22.67 35.43
CA LEU A 999 9.87 -22.38 35.22
C LEU A 999 9.21 -23.25 34.13
N ALA A 1000 9.98 -23.81 33.20
CA ALA A 1000 9.47 -24.74 32.18
C ALA A 1000 8.91 -26.04 32.78
N GLU A 1001 9.44 -26.50 33.93
CA GLU A 1001 8.94 -27.68 34.65
C GLU A 1001 7.55 -27.43 35.25
N HIS A 1002 7.24 -26.16 35.51
CA HIS A 1002 6.01 -25.66 36.13
C HIS A 1002 4.97 -25.14 35.12
N ALA A 1003 5.17 -25.43 33.83
CA ALA A 1003 4.29 -24.99 32.76
C ALA A 1003 2.90 -25.65 32.83
N VAL A 1004 1.86 -24.83 32.96
CA VAL A 1004 0.45 -25.23 32.87
C VAL A 1004 0.02 -25.21 31.39
N PRO A 1005 -0.26 -26.37 30.77
CA PRO A 1005 -0.63 -26.42 29.36
C PRO A 1005 -2.03 -25.85 29.13
N ASN A 1006 -2.27 -25.31 27.93
CA ASN A 1006 -3.62 -25.03 27.46
C ASN A 1006 -4.18 -26.31 26.81
N PRO A 1007 -5.19 -26.98 27.40
CA PRO A 1007 -5.71 -28.25 26.90
C PRO A 1007 -6.48 -28.12 25.59
N ALA A 1008 -6.89 -26.90 25.20
CA ALA A 1008 -7.56 -26.64 23.93
C ALA A 1008 -6.60 -26.27 22.79
N LEU A 1009 -5.28 -26.23 23.03
CA LEU A 1009 -4.29 -25.71 22.08
C LEU A 1009 -4.33 -26.40 20.71
N THR A 1010 -4.55 -27.72 20.69
CA THR A 1010 -4.59 -28.56 19.48
C THR A 1010 -5.99 -29.01 19.09
N LEU A 1011 -7.02 -28.51 19.78
CA LEU A 1011 -8.40 -28.91 19.53
C LEU A 1011 -9.02 -28.07 18.42
N TYR A 1012 -9.85 -28.72 17.62
CA TYR A 1012 -10.59 -28.05 16.56
C TYR A 1012 -12.00 -27.66 17.01
N SER A 1013 -12.38 -26.42 16.71
CA SER A 1013 -13.77 -25.95 16.76
C SER A 1013 -14.09 -25.20 15.47
N ALA A 1014 -15.11 -25.67 14.75
CA ALA A 1014 -15.61 -25.00 13.56
C ALA A 1014 -16.17 -23.62 13.92
N THR A 1015 -16.88 -23.55 15.06
CA THR A 1015 -17.47 -22.30 15.55
C THR A 1015 -16.40 -21.28 15.94
N TYR A 1016 -15.29 -21.72 16.55
CA TYR A 1016 -14.14 -20.85 16.82
C TYR A 1016 -13.45 -20.43 15.52
N GLY A 1017 -13.35 -21.32 14.51
CA GLY A 1017 -12.82 -20.97 13.19
C GLY A 1017 -13.62 -19.87 12.48
N ASP A 1018 -14.95 -19.92 12.60
CA ASP A 1018 -15.86 -18.96 11.96
C ASP A 1018 -16.02 -17.64 12.72
N ARG A 1019 -16.10 -17.70 14.06
CA ARG A 1019 -16.50 -16.56 14.91
C ARG A 1019 -15.62 -16.34 16.15
N GLY A 1020 -14.52 -17.07 16.30
CA GLY A 1020 -13.65 -17.02 17.48
C GLY A 1020 -13.13 -15.61 17.77
N ALA A 1021 -12.67 -14.88 16.74
CA ALA A 1021 -12.19 -13.51 16.92
C ALA A 1021 -13.26 -12.54 17.45
N ASP A 1022 -14.51 -12.67 16.99
CA ASP A 1022 -15.63 -11.87 17.49
C ASP A 1022 -15.92 -12.23 18.96
N LEU A 1023 -15.90 -13.52 19.29
CA LEU A 1023 -16.17 -14.04 20.63
C LEU A 1023 -15.07 -13.66 21.63
N ASP A 1024 -13.80 -13.69 21.23
CA ASP A 1024 -12.67 -13.23 22.03
C ASP A 1024 -12.77 -11.71 22.27
N GLN A 1025 -13.14 -10.93 21.24
CA GLN A 1025 -13.35 -9.49 21.38
C GLN A 1025 -14.52 -9.17 22.34
N MET A 1026 -15.62 -9.93 22.28
CA MET A 1026 -16.74 -9.76 23.22
C MET A 1026 -16.28 -9.87 24.68
N ILE A 1027 -15.48 -10.90 24.99
CA ILE A 1027 -14.95 -11.08 26.35
C ILE A 1027 -13.91 -10.02 26.68
N ALA A 1028 -13.02 -9.65 25.75
CA ALA A 1028 -12.01 -8.63 25.97
C ALA A 1028 -12.63 -7.25 26.27
N ASP A 1029 -13.71 -6.89 25.57
CA ASP A 1029 -14.47 -5.67 25.80
C ASP A 1029 -15.18 -5.72 27.16
N ALA A 1030 -15.80 -6.87 27.50
CA ALA A 1030 -16.43 -7.07 28.79
C ALA A 1030 -15.43 -6.93 29.96
N GLN A 1031 -14.21 -7.47 29.82
CA GLN A 1031 -13.16 -7.35 30.84
C GLN A 1031 -12.77 -5.89 31.05
N THR A 1032 -12.59 -5.16 29.95
CA THR A 1032 -12.25 -3.74 29.98
C THR A 1032 -13.36 -2.92 30.64
N LYS A 1033 -14.63 -3.17 30.28
CA LYS A 1033 -15.79 -2.54 30.94
C LYS A 1033 -15.83 -2.85 32.44
N TYR A 1034 -15.55 -4.09 32.84
CA TYR A 1034 -15.57 -4.51 34.24
C TYR A 1034 -14.47 -3.81 35.07
N ILE A 1035 -13.23 -3.80 34.56
CA ILE A 1035 -12.09 -3.11 35.20
C ILE A 1035 -12.38 -1.61 35.34
N MET A 1036 -12.98 -0.99 34.32
CA MET A 1036 -13.37 0.42 34.36
C MET A 1036 -14.59 0.72 35.25
N GLY A 1037 -15.18 -0.30 35.89
CA GLY A 1037 -16.39 -0.16 36.71
C GLY A 1037 -17.64 0.20 35.92
N LYS A 1038 -17.65 -0.02 34.60
CA LYS A 1038 -18.83 0.22 33.72
C LYS A 1038 -19.87 -0.88 33.83
N ILE A 1039 -19.46 -2.08 34.25
CA ILE A 1039 -20.34 -3.20 34.60
C ILE A 1039 -19.94 -3.76 35.96
N ASP A 1040 -20.93 -4.26 36.69
CA ASP A 1040 -20.76 -4.97 37.96
C ASP A 1040 -20.65 -6.50 37.71
N GLU A 1041 -20.62 -7.30 38.78
CA GLU A 1041 -20.56 -8.76 38.67
C GLU A 1041 -21.76 -9.35 37.92
N ASN A 1042 -22.95 -8.73 38.04
CA ASN A 1042 -24.13 -9.18 37.31
C ASN A 1042 -24.01 -8.88 35.82
N GLY A 1043 -23.53 -7.69 35.47
CA GLY A 1043 -23.22 -7.33 34.08
C GLY A 1043 -22.14 -8.23 33.47
N TRP A 1044 -21.12 -8.61 34.26
CA TRP A 1044 -20.12 -9.58 33.82
C TRP A 1044 -20.73 -10.96 33.52
N LYS A 1045 -21.57 -11.48 34.42
CA LYS A 1045 -22.32 -12.73 34.19
C LYS A 1045 -23.20 -12.66 32.93
N GLN A 1046 -23.85 -11.51 32.70
CA GLN A 1046 -24.66 -11.30 31.50
C GLN A 1046 -23.82 -11.31 30.22
N GLU A 1047 -22.63 -10.70 30.22
CA GLU A 1047 -21.74 -10.73 29.06
C GLU A 1047 -21.19 -12.13 28.78
N ILE A 1048 -20.95 -12.94 29.82
CA ILE A 1048 -20.61 -14.37 29.67
C ILE A 1048 -21.78 -15.15 29.04
N GLU A 1049 -23.03 -14.87 29.46
CA GLU A 1049 -24.22 -15.48 28.85
C GLU A 1049 -24.36 -15.06 27.38
N ASN A 1050 -24.14 -13.78 27.07
CA ASN A 1050 -24.15 -13.25 25.71
C ASN A 1050 -23.09 -13.95 24.84
N TRP A 1051 -21.89 -14.13 25.35
CA TRP A 1051 -20.82 -14.88 24.70
C TRP A 1051 -21.22 -16.35 24.45
N GLY A 1052 -21.83 -16.99 25.46
CA GLY A 1052 -22.36 -18.35 25.33
C GLY A 1052 -23.39 -18.46 24.19
N ASN A 1053 -24.38 -17.57 24.19
CA ASN A 1053 -25.44 -17.47 23.17
C ASN A 1053 -24.91 -17.13 21.78
N ALA A 1054 -23.83 -16.35 21.69
CA ALA A 1054 -23.21 -15.96 20.43
C ALA A 1054 -22.39 -17.09 19.77
N GLY A 1055 -22.11 -18.18 20.49
CA GLY A 1055 -21.38 -19.35 19.98
C GLY A 1055 -20.39 -19.96 20.97
N GLY A 1056 -20.12 -19.30 22.10
CA GLY A 1056 -19.20 -19.79 23.12
C GLY A 1056 -19.59 -21.12 23.73
N THR A 1057 -20.89 -21.37 23.93
CA THR A 1057 -21.38 -22.68 24.41
C THR A 1057 -21.06 -23.79 23.42
N LYS A 1058 -21.24 -23.51 22.12
CA LYS A 1058 -20.96 -24.46 21.05
C LYS A 1058 -19.47 -24.75 20.91
N ILE A 1059 -18.59 -23.76 21.14
CA ILE A 1059 -17.14 -23.99 21.18
C ILE A 1059 -16.77 -24.98 22.29
N ARG A 1060 -17.38 -24.85 23.48
CA ARG A 1060 -17.15 -25.77 24.60
C ARG A 1060 -17.53 -27.21 24.24
N GLU A 1061 -18.68 -27.37 23.58
CA GLU A 1061 -19.16 -28.67 23.09
C GLU A 1061 -18.22 -29.26 22.03
N GLU A 1062 -17.82 -28.46 21.04
CA GLU A 1062 -16.93 -28.88 19.96
C GLU A 1062 -15.54 -29.27 20.49
N TYR A 1063 -14.97 -28.51 21.43
CA TYR A 1063 -13.73 -28.90 22.11
C TYR A 1063 -13.87 -30.17 22.93
N ALA A 1064 -14.97 -30.33 23.68
CA ALA A 1064 -15.22 -31.57 24.41
C ALA A 1064 -15.35 -32.79 23.48
N GLU A 1065 -16.01 -32.63 22.33
CA GLU A 1065 -16.11 -33.67 21.31
C GLU A 1065 -14.75 -34.01 20.69
N ASP A 1066 -13.96 -33.00 20.32
CA ASP A 1066 -12.65 -33.20 19.69
C ASP A 1066 -11.65 -33.80 20.68
N TYR A 1067 -11.66 -33.36 21.94
CA TYR A 1067 -10.88 -33.94 23.02
C TYR A 1067 -11.18 -35.44 23.22
N LYS A 1068 -12.47 -35.82 23.22
CA LYS A 1068 -12.90 -37.23 23.30
C LYS A 1068 -12.50 -38.06 22.08
N LYS A 1069 -12.34 -37.43 20.90
CA LYS A 1069 -11.84 -38.11 19.69
C LYS A 1069 -10.34 -38.33 19.76
N GLN A 1070 -9.58 -37.35 20.24
CA GLN A 1070 -8.12 -37.45 20.37
C GLN A 1070 -7.68 -38.37 21.52
N ALA A 1071 -8.52 -38.57 22.55
CA ALA A 1071 -8.26 -39.48 23.67
C ALA A 1071 -8.50 -40.98 23.36
N LYS A 1072 -9.04 -41.31 22.18
CA LYS A 1072 -9.24 -42.68 21.68
C LYS A 1072 -8.16 -43.04 20.70
#